data_AF-A0A372Q3Y5-F1
#
_entry.id   AF-A0A372Q3Y5-F1
#
_cell.length_a   1.000
_cell.length_b   1.000
_cell.length_c   1.000
_cell.angle_alpha   90.00
_cell.angle_beta   90.00
_cell.angle_gamma   90.00
#
_symmetry.space_group_name_H-M   'P 1'
#
loop_
_entity.id
_entity.type
_entity.pdbx_description
1 polymer ?
#
loop_
_entity_poly.entity_id
_entity_poly.type
_entity_poly.pdbx_seq_one_letter_code
_entity_poly.pdbx_strand_id
1 'polypeptide(L)'
;MYSFFSLPDAIYLPVHLNGTWAQGSDRGKLLIEKDDLPDLDHQKLGWNRYILLDFLPELYCKLLEEIIKLHKNKEIDLKDHPISKYWPFPSAAGNYPRYVVEYGFKVLQLILKNDDIFQLINEGLPDENDRADVLFKFLPRGQTLGFQGLLRNNLDGLDIESNPDLKLLIRSLPIWPILTLDSILPDLKSISCGYILPDHFQPYRTKKDSKIYLNDVGDNVRKCLIKLGVQVRDAYSYTFEDVEFPSEYDLYYVHFLNSILRYSNIVKDLKDKPCFPAYNRKLKKIDQLYDIRNSVFKVIFGESMGMFLHNDIKYLDALSNIGFKNKVDQKTFIGCAKYIETLEKKVNPPSDIRYRGFALIDYFYKNINTLKFEEGMERFRFVPISKDLGKPYNLNYVRTNTLDCFDHIVLSKYKEVAWSQMSLIAEDVVPPKHVLQKYPSLGKPEATTVIEHLRFLYTHIRVDDEWKSDWAGVFKNNVYEVYKWLEDECKTNDIDLSEQIYEHERLFLNFNKDQDPFDDDNWVSVKDLILNSEKDEDRYICLSLQKYPNMLKSAGVKEVKRPDYKINVRLHNQSNIIGKAVFDLLFDHESSLNDIIFIVNEEKIKANRYMLVASSEFFRQKFSSADPGPIEITINDIRPNSMRILLRYLYGQDIDVAIRSLSIHDDTSKFALYKDLIKLANSYELVHLKELMELRLSRTITRSNVENMKQFAENLGANQLKEFCDLYIIANNNL
;
A
#
# COMPACT_ATOMS: atom_id res chain seq x y z
N MET A 1 -8.41 90.86 -45.55
CA MET A 1 -9.77 91.24 -45.11
C MET A 1 -9.94 90.63 -43.72
N TYR A 2 -9.64 91.39 -42.67
CA TYR A 2 -9.74 90.93 -41.27
C TYR A 2 -11.13 91.31 -40.76
N SER A 3 -11.91 90.31 -40.38
CA SER A 3 -13.25 90.50 -39.84
C SER A 3 -13.18 90.50 -38.31
N PHE A 4 -13.70 91.55 -37.68
CA PHE A 4 -13.80 91.69 -36.23
C PHE A 4 -15.12 91.07 -35.76
N PHE A 5 -15.09 89.79 -35.37
CA PHE A 5 -16.18 89.19 -34.62
C PHE A 5 -15.68 88.68 -33.28
N SER A 6 -16.47 88.93 -32.24
CA SER A 6 -16.34 88.26 -30.94
C SER A 6 -16.37 86.74 -31.17
N LEU A 7 -15.50 86.01 -30.47
CA LEU A 7 -15.37 84.56 -30.60
C LEU A 7 -16.75 83.89 -30.44
N PRO A 8 -17.19 83.02 -31.38
CA PRO A 8 -18.55 82.48 -31.37
C PRO A 8 -18.85 81.49 -30.23
N ASP A 9 -17.81 80.94 -29.58
CA ASP A 9 -17.95 79.89 -28.56
C ASP A 9 -17.32 80.30 -27.22
N ALA A 10 -17.87 79.75 -26.13
CA ALA A 10 -17.20 79.72 -24.84
C ALA A 10 -15.91 78.92 -24.96
N ILE A 11 -14.78 79.62 -25.16
CA ILE A 11 -13.47 79.00 -25.18
C ILE A 11 -13.26 78.37 -23.80
N TYR A 12 -13.11 77.04 -23.73
CA TYR A 12 -12.93 76.28 -22.48
C TYR A 12 -11.60 76.59 -21.74
N LEU A 13 -10.97 77.72 -22.03
CA LEU A 13 -9.78 78.23 -21.38
C LEU A 13 -10.15 78.97 -20.09
N PRO A 14 -9.26 79.01 -19.09
CA PRO A 14 -9.51 79.68 -17.81
C PRO A 14 -9.40 81.21 -17.88
N VAL A 15 -9.26 81.78 -19.07
CA VAL A 15 -9.11 83.22 -19.32
C VAL A 15 -10.03 83.67 -20.44
N HIS A 16 -10.54 84.90 -20.30
CA HIS A 16 -11.23 85.58 -21.39
C HIS A 16 -10.22 86.15 -22.38
N LEU A 17 -10.40 85.81 -23.66
CA LEU A 17 -9.53 86.28 -24.73
C LEU A 17 -10.19 87.42 -25.49
N ASN A 18 -9.50 88.56 -25.54
CA ASN A 18 -9.88 89.69 -26.38
C ASN A 18 -8.72 89.97 -27.35
N GLY A 19 -8.96 89.79 -28.65
CA GLY A 19 -7.92 89.91 -29.66
C GLY A 19 -8.40 89.58 -31.06
N THR A 20 -7.53 89.78 -32.05
CA THR A 20 -7.81 89.50 -33.46
C THR A 20 -7.37 88.09 -33.83
N TRP A 21 -8.30 87.29 -34.36
CA TRP A 21 -8.09 85.90 -34.74
C TRP A 21 -8.22 85.72 -36.26
N ALA A 22 -7.46 84.79 -36.82
CA ALA A 22 -7.60 84.42 -38.23
C ALA A 22 -8.87 83.58 -38.42
N GLN A 23 -9.75 84.00 -39.34
CA GLN A 23 -11.02 83.32 -39.60
C GLN A 23 -10.88 82.27 -40.71
N GLY A 24 -11.10 81.00 -40.35
CA GLY A 24 -11.16 79.86 -41.28
C GLY A 24 -12.52 79.72 -41.97
N SER A 25 -12.66 78.72 -42.85
CA SER A 25 -13.93 78.43 -43.54
C SER A 25 -15.02 77.92 -42.60
N ASP A 26 -14.67 77.15 -41.57
CA ASP A 26 -15.56 76.84 -40.44
C ASP A 26 -15.60 78.04 -39.49
N ARG A 27 -16.71 78.77 -39.50
CA ARG A 27 -16.92 79.98 -38.68
C ARG A 27 -17.30 79.67 -37.23
N GLY A 28 -17.49 78.40 -36.87
CA GLY A 28 -17.92 77.99 -35.54
C GLY A 28 -16.77 77.67 -34.58
N LYS A 29 -15.58 77.30 -35.07
CA LYS A 29 -14.48 76.80 -34.22
C LYS A 29 -13.20 77.62 -34.36
N LEU A 30 -12.50 77.84 -33.24
CA LEU A 30 -11.23 78.58 -33.21
C LEU A 30 -10.05 77.80 -33.81
N LEU A 31 -10.09 76.47 -33.68
CA LEU A 31 -9.15 75.51 -34.26
C LEU A 31 -9.92 74.29 -34.81
N ILE A 32 -9.47 73.74 -35.93
CA ILE A 32 -10.02 72.52 -36.54
C ILE A 32 -8.96 71.43 -36.41
N GLU A 33 -9.34 70.27 -35.88
CA GLU A 33 -8.41 69.17 -35.55
C GLU A 33 -8.16 68.18 -36.71
N LYS A 34 -8.83 68.35 -37.87
CA LYS A 34 -8.68 67.47 -39.04
C LYS A 34 -7.80 68.11 -40.12
N ASP A 35 -6.89 67.32 -40.66
CA ASP A 35 -5.89 67.75 -41.67
C ASP A 35 -6.42 67.79 -43.13
N ASP A 36 -7.68 67.45 -43.38
CA ASP A 36 -8.26 67.44 -44.75
C ASP A 36 -8.82 68.82 -45.16
N LEU A 37 -8.04 69.90 -45.03
CA LEU A 37 -8.48 71.27 -45.34
C LEU A 37 -7.68 71.91 -46.49
N PRO A 38 -8.20 72.96 -47.16
CA PRO A 38 -7.46 73.72 -48.17
C PRO A 38 -6.25 74.48 -47.58
N ASP A 39 -5.15 74.62 -48.34
CA ASP A 39 -3.88 75.26 -47.93
C ASP A 39 -4.02 76.63 -47.24
N LEU A 40 -4.97 77.46 -47.68
CA LEU A 40 -5.17 78.81 -47.13
C LEU A 40 -5.74 78.77 -45.70
N ASP A 41 -6.53 77.75 -45.35
CA ASP A 41 -7.02 77.56 -44.00
C ASP A 41 -5.93 76.97 -43.08
N HIS A 42 -5.01 76.16 -43.61
CA HIS A 42 -3.84 75.69 -42.85
C HIS A 42 -2.95 76.83 -42.33
N GLN A 43 -2.64 77.84 -43.15
CA GLN A 43 -1.83 78.99 -42.71
C GLN A 43 -2.51 79.82 -41.62
N LYS A 44 -3.82 80.05 -41.75
CA LYS A 44 -4.62 80.78 -40.75
C LYS A 44 -4.73 80.00 -39.44
N LEU A 45 -4.93 78.68 -39.51
CA LEU A 45 -4.95 77.80 -38.34
C LEU A 45 -3.58 77.75 -37.65
N GLY A 46 -2.48 77.77 -38.40
CA GLY A 46 -1.13 77.90 -37.86
C GLY A 46 -0.93 79.18 -37.04
N TRP A 47 -1.42 80.32 -37.53
CA TRP A 47 -1.36 81.60 -36.79
C TRP A 47 -2.18 81.57 -35.50
N ASN A 48 -3.42 81.06 -35.53
CA ASN A 48 -4.24 80.92 -34.32
C ASN A 48 -3.59 79.94 -33.32
N ARG A 49 -2.98 78.85 -33.81
CA ARG A 49 -2.27 77.88 -32.98
C ARG A 49 -1.05 78.51 -32.32
N TYR A 50 -0.28 79.34 -33.04
CA TYR A 50 0.84 80.09 -32.47
C TYR A 50 0.39 81.07 -31.38
N ILE A 51 -0.68 81.83 -31.62
CA ILE A 51 -1.22 82.74 -30.60
C ILE A 51 -1.63 81.94 -29.35
N LEU A 52 -2.37 80.84 -29.52
CA LEU A 52 -2.90 80.06 -28.41
C LEU A 52 -1.81 79.30 -27.66
N LEU A 53 -0.91 78.61 -28.36
CA LEU A 53 0.02 77.66 -27.75
C LEU A 53 1.40 78.26 -27.50
N ASP A 54 1.81 79.34 -28.17
CA ASP A 54 3.16 79.88 -27.98
C ASP A 54 3.13 81.26 -27.29
N PHE A 55 2.29 82.17 -27.76
CA PHE A 55 2.25 83.53 -27.21
C PHE A 55 1.42 83.67 -25.93
N LEU A 56 0.19 83.17 -25.92
CA LEU A 56 -0.73 83.32 -24.80
C LEU A 56 -0.23 82.68 -23.49
N PRO A 57 0.46 81.51 -23.50
CA PRO A 57 0.98 80.93 -22.27
C PRO A 57 2.02 81.79 -21.56
N GLU A 58 2.87 82.51 -22.31
CA GLU A 58 3.82 83.46 -21.73
C GLU A 58 3.11 84.64 -21.06
N LEU A 59 2.09 85.18 -21.73
CA LEU A 59 1.28 86.27 -21.19
C LEU A 59 0.51 85.83 -19.94
N TYR A 60 0.03 84.59 -19.92
CA TYR A 60 -0.63 84.00 -18.76
C TYR A 60 0.29 83.96 -17.55
N CYS A 61 1.55 83.56 -17.72
CA CYS A 61 2.52 83.50 -16.62
C CYS A 61 2.78 84.90 -16.04
N LYS A 62 2.94 85.92 -16.89
CA LYS A 62 3.08 87.33 -16.45
C LYS A 62 1.86 87.81 -15.68
N LEU A 63 0.66 87.49 -16.17
CA LEU A 63 -0.59 87.83 -15.48
C LEU A 63 -0.67 87.15 -14.10
N LEU A 64 -0.35 85.85 -14.04
CA LEU A 64 -0.37 85.09 -12.79
C LEU A 64 0.64 85.65 -11.77
N GLU A 65 1.84 86.02 -12.21
CA GLU A 65 2.87 86.65 -11.38
C GLU A 65 2.37 87.94 -10.73
N GLU A 66 1.77 88.85 -11.51
CA GLU A 66 1.20 90.10 -10.98
C GLU A 66 0.03 89.85 -10.02
N ILE A 67 -0.85 88.89 -10.32
CA ILE A 67 -1.94 88.51 -9.40
C ILE A 67 -1.38 87.99 -8.07
N ILE A 68 -0.30 87.18 -8.10
CA ILE A 68 0.35 86.68 -6.89
C ILE A 68 0.95 87.85 -6.08
N LYS A 69 1.60 88.82 -6.73
CA LYS A 69 2.13 90.03 -6.06
C LYS A 69 1.02 90.81 -5.37
N LEU A 70 -0.07 91.10 -6.06
CA LEU A 70 -1.23 91.81 -5.52
C LEU A 70 -1.84 91.06 -4.33
N HIS A 71 -1.96 89.73 -4.42
CA HIS A 71 -2.48 88.91 -3.34
C HIS A 71 -1.57 88.92 -2.11
N LYS A 72 -0.25 88.79 -2.31
CA LYS A 72 0.76 88.83 -1.24
C LYS A 72 0.78 90.19 -0.53
N ASN A 73 0.57 91.28 -1.28
CA ASN A 73 0.45 92.64 -0.76
C ASN A 73 -0.93 92.94 -0.13
N LYS A 74 -1.88 91.99 -0.16
CA LYS A 74 -3.27 92.15 0.31
C LYS A 74 -4.07 93.22 -0.43
N GLU A 75 -3.72 93.48 -1.69
CA GLU A 75 -4.43 94.43 -2.58
C GLU A 75 -5.66 93.79 -3.25
N ILE A 76 -5.71 92.46 -3.32
CA ILE A 76 -6.86 91.68 -3.78
C ILE A 76 -7.27 90.63 -2.74
N ASP A 77 -8.58 90.52 -2.49
CA ASP A 77 -9.15 89.54 -1.57
C ASP A 77 -9.60 88.29 -2.36
N LEU A 78 -8.80 87.23 -2.28
CA LEU A 78 -9.10 85.93 -2.88
C LEU A 78 -9.20 84.88 -1.78
N LYS A 79 -10.31 84.14 -1.77
CA LYS A 79 -10.56 83.03 -0.84
C LYS A 79 -9.56 81.87 -1.02
N ASP A 80 -9.21 81.58 -2.27
CA ASP A 80 -8.28 80.52 -2.64
C ASP A 80 -6.97 81.15 -3.14
N HIS A 81 -5.84 80.45 -2.96
CA HIS A 81 -4.56 80.92 -3.47
C HIS A 81 -4.61 81.17 -4.99
N PRO A 82 -3.97 82.22 -5.53
CA PRO A 82 -3.99 82.54 -6.95
C PRO A 82 -3.69 81.36 -7.88
N ILE A 83 -2.73 80.48 -7.52
CA ILE A 83 -2.40 79.26 -8.28
C ILE A 83 -3.61 78.31 -8.42
N SER A 84 -4.37 78.12 -7.33
CA SER A 84 -5.56 77.27 -7.33
C SER A 84 -6.71 77.92 -8.09
N LYS A 85 -6.93 79.21 -7.85
CA LYS A 85 -8.02 79.98 -8.46
C LYS A 85 -7.86 80.12 -9.98
N TYR A 86 -6.63 80.36 -10.44
CA TYR A 86 -6.26 80.53 -11.83
C TYR A 86 -5.40 79.33 -12.28
N TRP A 87 -5.93 78.12 -12.09
CA TRP A 87 -5.30 76.91 -12.61
C TRP A 87 -5.46 76.89 -14.15
N PRO A 88 -4.41 76.54 -14.93
CA PRO A 88 -4.43 76.67 -16.39
C PRO A 88 -5.26 75.61 -17.13
N PHE A 89 -5.93 74.72 -16.39
CA PHE A 89 -6.78 73.66 -16.93
C PHE A 89 -8.24 73.86 -16.52
N PRO A 90 -9.22 73.41 -17.33
CA PRO A 90 -10.64 73.56 -17.01
C PRO A 90 -11.05 72.74 -15.78
N SER A 91 -12.15 73.15 -15.14
CA SER A 91 -12.58 72.68 -13.82
C SER A 91 -13.30 71.32 -13.79
N ALA A 92 -13.57 70.69 -14.93
CA ALA A 92 -14.34 69.44 -15.01
C ALA A 92 -13.55 68.29 -15.64
N ALA A 93 -13.83 67.04 -15.25
CA ALA A 93 -13.24 65.82 -15.83
C ALA A 93 -13.93 65.41 -17.15
N GLY A 94 -14.12 66.37 -18.07
CA GLY A 94 -14.74 66.16 -19.38
C GLY A 94 -13.72 65.86 -20.49
N ASN A 95 -14.25 65.54 -21.68
CA ASN A 95 -13.46 65.54 -22.91
C ASN A 95 -13.43 66.97 -23.45
N TYR A 96 -12.24 67.52 -23.64
CA TYR A 96 -12.07 68.87 -24.17
C TYR A 96 -11.36 68.82 -25.52
N PRO A 97 -11.50 69.86 -26.37
CA PRO A 97 -10.67 69.99 -27.55
C PRO A 97 -9.19 69.90 -27.19
N ARG A 98 -8.41 69.22 -28.03
CA ARG A 98 -6.98 68.90 -27.79
C ARG A 98 -6.17 70.15 -27.44
N TYR A 99 -6.44 71.26 -28.12
CA TYR A 99 -5.72 72.51 -27.91
C TYR A 99 -5.89 73.12 -26.51
N VAL A 100 -7.00 72.85 -25.81
CA VAL A 100 -7.26 73.36 -24.45
C VAL A 100 -6.31 72.68 -23.46
N VAL A 101 -6.12 71.37 -23.63
CA VAL A 101 -5.22 70.57 -22.80
C VAL A 101 -3.76 70.87 -23.15
N GLU A 102 -3.43 71.00 -24.45
CA GLU A 102 -2.08 71.43 -24.90
C GLU A 102 -1.71 72.82 -24.36
N TYR A 103 -2.65 73.78 -24.40
CA TYR A 103 -2.48 75.10 -23.80
C TYR A 103 -2.13 75.00 -22.32
N GLY A 104 -2.93 74.25 -21.55
CA GLY A 104 -2.72 74.10 -20.12
C GLY A 104 -1.34 73.51 -19.79
N PHE A 105 -0.89 72.51 -20.56
CA PHE A 105 0.45 71.94 -20.40
C PHE A 105 1.56 72.91 -20.73
N LYS A 106 1.41 73.75 -21.76
CA LYS A 106 2.41 74.77 -22.07
C LYS A 106 2.49 75.86 -21.01
N VAL A 107 1.35 76.31 -20.49
CA VAL A 107 1.32 77.23 -19.35
C VAL A 107 2.00 76.59 -18.13
N LEU A 108 1.63 75.35 -17.80
CA LEU A 108 2.23 74.62 -16.67
C LEU A 108 3.75 74.49 -16.83
N GLN A 109 4.23 74.17 -18.03
CA GLN A 109 5.66 74.06 -18.32
C GLN A 109 6.39 75.39 -18.13
N LEU A 110 5.78 76.51 -18.52
CA LEU A 110 6.34 77.85 -18.31
C LEU A 110 6.32 78.25 -16.84
N ILE A 111 5.24 77.97 -16.11
CA ILE A 111 5.17 78.20 -14.65
C ILE A 111 6.30 77.46 -13.95
N LEU A 112 6.50 76.18 -14.27
CA LEU A 112 7.56 75.36 -13.65
C LEU A 112 8.98 75.89 -13.95
N LYS A 113 9.17 76.63 -15.05
CA LYS A 113 10.47 77.25 -15.40
C LYS A 113 10.61 78.70 -14.91
N ASN A 114 9.57 79.30 -14.33
CA ASN A 114 9.58 80.71 -13.95
C ASN A 114 10.03 80.88 -12.49
N ASP A 115 11.26 81.37 -12.31
CA ASP A 115 11.86 81.59 -10.99
C ASP A 115 11.14 82.66 -10.18
N ASP A 116 10.64 83.72 -10.81
CA ASP A 116 9.96 84.83 -10.16
C ASP A 116 8.67 84.35 -9.48
N ILE A 117 7.88 83.51 -10.16
CA ILE A 117 6.69 82.90 -9.57
C ILE A 117 7.05 82.06 -8.34
N PHE A 118 8.11 81.25 -8.39
CA PHE A 118 8.51 80.41 -7.25
C PHE A 118 9.07 81.22 -6.07
N GLN A 119 9.81 82.30 -6.32
CA GLN A 119 10.26 83.22 -5.27
C GLN A 119 9.09 83.93 -4.57
N LEU A 120 7.98 84.15 -5.29
CA LEU A 120 6.79 84.77 -4.70
C LEU A 120 6.02 83.83 -3.77
N ILE A 121 5.92 82.54 -4.12
CA ILE A 121 5.06 81.55 -3.45
C ILE A 121 5.78 80.66 -2.43
N ASN A 122 7.11 80.52 -2.50
CA ASN A 122 7.88 79.62 -1.64
C ASN A 122 9.00 80.35 -0.88
N GLU A 123 9.37 79.84 0.29
CA GLU A 123 10.53 80.34 1.04
C GLU A 123 11.82 79.88 0.35
N GLY A 124 12.35 80.71 -0.55
CA GLY A 124 13.50 80.40 -1.38
C GLY A 124 13.15 79.68 -2.69
N LEU A 125 14.07 79.71 -3.65
CA LEU A 125 13.88 79.05 -4.94
C LEU A 125 14.07 77.53 -4.77
N PRO A 126 13.02 76.71 -4.99
CA PRO A 126 13.14 75.25 -4.91
C PRO A 126 13.95 74.70 -6.08
N ASP A 127 14.56 73.52 -5.86
CA ASP A 127 15.21 72.76 -6.92
C ASP A 127 14.21 72.48 -8.06
N GLU A 128 14.68 72.44 -9.30
CA GLU A 128 13.82 72.23 -10.47
C GLU A 128 12.98 70.94 -10.35
N ASN A 129 13.50 69.90 -9.69
CA ASN A 129 12.78 68.64 -9.49
C ASN A 129 11.64 68.74 -8.47
N ASP A 130 11.74 69.66 -7.51
CA ASP A 130 10.75 69.84 -6.43
C ASP A 130 9.66 70.86 -6.79
N ARG A 131 9.84 71.64 -7.86
CA ARG A 131 8.91 72.69 -8.29
C ARG A 131 7.48 72.19 -8.50
N ALA A 132 7.32 70.99 -9.06
CA ALA A 132 6.00 70.39 -9.22
C ALA A 132 5.36 70.07 -7.85
N ASP A 133 6.09 69.46 -6.93
CA ASP A 133 5.60 69.19 -5.58
C ASP A 133 5.23 70.48 -4.82
N VAL A 134 6.04 71.52 -4.94
CA VAL A 134 5.76 72.84 -4.34
C VAL A 134 4.50 73.46 -4.94
N LEU A 135 4.36 73.47 -6.27
CA LEU A 135 3.21 74.06 -6.95
C LEU A 135 1.90 73.36 -6.57
N PHE A 136 1.92 72.02 -6.50
CA PHE A 136 0.73 71.22 -6.20
C PHE A 136 0.28 71.30 -4.73
N LYS A 137 1.11 71.78 -3.79
CA LYS A 137 0.68 72.08 -2.41
C LYS A 137 -0.40 73.16 -2.34
N PHE A 138 -0.46 74.04 -3.34
CA PHE A 138 -1.46 75.11 -3.41
C PHE A 138 -2.81 74.63 -3.97
N LEU A 139 -2.86 73.43 -4.56
CA LEU A 139 -4.08 72.86 -5.13
C LEU A 139 -4.83 72.02 -4.08
N PRO A 140 -6.13 72.28 -3.86
CA PRO A 140 -6.96 71.36 -3.09
C PRO A 140 -6.95 69.97 -3.72
N ARG A 141 -6.93 68.93 -2.88
CA ARG A 141 -6.87 67.53 -3.33
C ARG A 141 -7.94 67.16 -4.37
N GLY A 142 -9.16 67.69 -4.23
CA GLY A 142 -10.24 67.50 -5.20
C GLY A 142 -9.92 68.07 -6.58
N GLN A 143 -9.24 69.22 -6.64
CA GLN A 143 -8.77 69.82 -7.88
C GLN A 143 -7.62 69.00 -8.50
N THR A 144 -6.69 68.52 -7.69
CA THR A 144 -5.59 67.65 -8.15
C THR A 144 -6.11 66.33 -8.74
N LEU A 145 -7.07 65.68 -8.09
CA LEU A 145 -7.72 64.47 -8.60
C LEU A 145 -8.61 64.75 -9.82
N GLY A 146 -9.26 65.92 -9.86
CA GLY A 146 -9.99 66.39 -11.04
C GLY A 146 -9.08 66.55 -12.26
N PHE A 147 -7.89 67.14 -12.05
CA PHE A 147 -6.85 67.27 -13.07
C PHE A 147 -6.30 65.91 -13.52
N GLN A 148 -6.07 64.97 -12.59
CA GLN A 148 -5.72 63.58 -12.94
C GLN A 148 -6.79 62.94 -13.84
N GLY A 149 -8.07 63.15 -13.52
CA GLY A 149 -9.19 62.68 -14.33
C GLY A 149 -9.22 63.30 -15.74
N LEU A 150 -8.95 64.60 -15.83
CA LEU A 150 -8.82 65.31 -17.11
C LEU A 150 -7.67 64.76 -17.94
N LEU A 151 -6.49 64.56 -17.34
CA LEU A 151 -5.33 63.96 -18.02
C LEU A 151 -5.70 62.58 -18.56
N ARG A 152 -6.30 61.72 -17.73
CA ARG A 152 -6.71 60.37 -18.12
C ARG A 152 -7.65 60.35 -19.32
N ASN A 153 -8.64 61.24 -19.34
CA ASN A 153 -9.66 61.27 -20.39
C ASN A 153 -9.12 61.81 -21.73
N ASN A 154 -8.06 62.62 -21.70
CA ASN A 154 -7.52 63.29 -22.90
C ASN A 154 -6.13 62.76 -23.31
N LEU A 155 -5.57 61.77 -22.60
CA LEU A 155 -4.22 61.24 -22.82
C LEU A 155 -4.01 60.70 -24.25
N ASP A 156 -5.05 60.10 -24.84
CA ASP A 156 -4.98 59.54 -26.20
C ASP A 156 -4.93 60.60 -27.29
N GLY A 157 -5.44 61.81 -27.03
CA GLY A 157 -5.33 62.95 -27.93
C GLY A 157 -3.98 63.67 -27.85
N LEU A 158 -3.15 63.38 -26.86
CA LEU A 158 -1.84 63.99 -26.68
C LEU A 158 -0.76 63.17 -27.40
N ASP A 159 0.10 63.85 -28.17
CA ASP A 159 1.23 63.25 -28.88
C ASP A 159 2.43 63.01 -27.94
N ILE A 160 2.25 62.13 -26.96
CA ILE A 160 3.24 61.81 -25.92
C ILE A 160 4.37 60.93 -26.46
N GLU A 161 4.13 60.21 -27.55
CA GLU A 161 5.12 59.35 -28.19
C GLU A 161 6.17 60.17 -28.94
N SER A 162 5.73 61.23 -29.65
CA SER A 162 6.63 62.10 -30.41
C SER A 162 7.17 63.29 -29.60
N ASN A 163 6.64 63.54 -28.38
CA ASN A 163 7.07 64.64 -27.51
C ASN A 163 7.61 64.14 -26.15
N PRO A 164 8.92 63.89 -26.03
CA PRO A 164 9.54 63.37 -24.80
C PRO A 164 9.48 64.36 -23.62
N ASP A 165 9.55 65.67 -23.89
CA ASP A 165 9.50 66.70 -22.84
C ASP A 165 8.12 66.75 -22.16
N LEU A 166 7.05 66.65 -22.95
CA LEU A 166 5.69 66.54 -22.43
C LEU A 166 5.51 65.26 -21.61
N LYS A 167 6.09 64.14 -22.07
CA LYS A 167 6.07 62.87 -21.33
C LYS A 167 6.79 62.99 -19.99
N LEU A 168 7.98 63.60 -19.96
CA LEU A 168 8.75 63.83 -18.73
C LEU A 168 8.02 64.75 -17.77
N LEU A 169 7.41 65.83 -18.27
CA LEU A 169 6.58 66.74 -17.48
C LEU A 169 5.42 65.99 -16.84
N ILE A 170 4.61 65.26 -17.61
CA ILE A 170 3.45 64.52 -17.07
C ILE A 170 3.92 63.50 -16.02
N ARG A 171 5.07 62.85 -16.24
CA ARG A 171 5.63 61.88 -15.31
C ARG A 171 6.07 62.51 -13.99
N SER A 172 6.49 63.78 -13.96
CA SER A 172 6.93 64.46 -12.74
C SER A 172 5.77 64.97 -11.86
N LEU A 173 4.54 65.03 -12.37
CA LEU A 173 3.42 65.63 -11.64
C LEU A 173 2.94 64.75 -10.47
N PRO A 174 2.79 65.31 -9.25
CA PRO A 174 2.37 64.58 -8.05
C PRO A 174 0.85 64.42 -7.97
N ILE A 175 0.29 63.68 -8.94
CA ILE A 175 -1.16 63.56 -9.12
C ILE A 175 -1.65 62.11 -8.98
N TRP A 176 -0.73 61.17 -8.76
CA TRP A 176 -1.03 59.74 -8.76
C TRP A 176 -1.12 59.22 -7.32
N PRO A 177 -2.27 58.67 -6.91
CA PRO A 177 -2.42 58.08 -5.59
C PRO A 177 -1.46 56.90 -5.38
N ILE A 178 -0.80 56.85 -4.23
CA ILE A 178 -0.05 55.69 -3.78
C ILE A 178 -1.01 54.59 -3.32
N LEU A 179 -0.61 53.33 -3.51
CA LEU A 179 -1.28 52.17 -2.98
C LEU A 179 -1.02 52.05 -1.48
N THR A 180 -2.05 52.27 -0.66
CA THR A 180 -1.99 52.16 0.81
C THR A 180 -3.12 51.28 1.32
N LEU A 181 -2.82 50.37 2.25
CA LEU A 181 -3.84 49.49 2.85
C LEU A 181 -4.68 50.20 3.93
N ASP A 182 -4.07 51.09 4.70
CA ASP A 182 -4.65 51.62 5.93
C ASP A 182 -5.14 53.08 5.80
N SER A 183 -4.90 53.75 4.67
CA SER A 183 -5.27 55.16 4.46
C SER A 183 -6.46 55.32 3.53
N ILE A 184 -7.48 56.04 4.00
CA ILE A 184 -8.65 56.47 3.22
C ILE A 184 -8.26 57.58 2.22
N LEU A 185 -7.16 58.30 2.50
CA LEU A 185 -6.64 59.41 1.71
C LEU A 185 -5.17 59.15 1.39
N PRO A 186 -4.86 58.31 0.39
CA PRO A 186 -3.48 57.99 0.02
C PRO A 186 -2.72 59.24 -0.44
N ASP A 187 -1.42 59.33 -0.15
CA ASP A 187 -0.61 60.43 -0.67
C ASP A 187 -0.56 60.42 -2.20
N LEU A 188 -0.40 61.60 -2.80
CA LEU A 188 -0.22 61.75 -4.24
C LEU A 188 1.27 61.91 -4.53
N LYS A 189 1.75 61.17 -5.53
CA LYS A 189 3.15 61.19 -5.95
C LYS A 189 3.27 61.22 -7.47
N SER A 190 4.48 61.55 -7.88
CA SER A 190 4.95 61.50 -9.25
C SER A 190 4.97 60.05 -9.76
N ILE A 191 4.76 59.85 -11.06
CA ILE A 191 4.94 58.53 -11.69
C ILE A 191 6.40 58.09 -11.60
N SER A 192 7.34 59.04 -11.65
CA SER A 192 8.77 58.74 -11.73
C SER A 192 9.32 57.98 -10.52
N CYS A 193 8.63 58.02 -9.38
CA CYS A 193 9.06 57.32 -8.16
C CYS A 193 8.36 55.99 -7.90
N GLY A 194 7.40 55.58 -8.74
CA GLY A 194 6.48 54.48 -8.43
C GLY A 194 6.48 53.31 -9.42
N TYR A 195 6.08 52.14 -8.93
CA TYR A 195 5.82 50.93 -9.70
C TYR A 195 4.32 50.60 -9.65
N ILE A 196 3.82 49.78 -10.56
CA ILE A 196 2.48 49.16 -10.43
C ILE A 196 2.61 47.66 -10.20
N LEU A 197 1.60 47.08 -9.55
CA LEU A 197 1.54 45.64 -9.32
C LEU A 197 1.09 44.89 -10.58
N PRO A 198 1.27 43.56 -10.63
CA PRO A 198 0.68 42.74 -11.69
C PRO A 198 -0.84 42.90 -11.74
N ASP A 199 -1.42 42.59 -12.89
CA ASP A 199 -2.87 42.68 -13.05
C ASP A 199 -3.60 41.68 -12.13
N HIS A 200 -4.76 42.08 -11.60
CA HIS A 200 -5.55 41.31 -10.63
C HIS A 200 -4.75 40.78 -9.42
N PHE A 201 -3.73 41.52 -8.99
CA PHE A 201 -2.86 41.21 -7.86
C PHE A 201 -3.32 41.96 -6.60
N GLN A 202 -3.25 41.33 -5.42
CA GLN A 202 -3.70 41.95 -4.16
C GLN A 202 -2.47 42.46 -3.39
N PRO A 203 -2.42 43.74 -2.99
CA PRO A 203 -1.28 44.26 -2.23
C PRO A 203 -1.25 43.74 -0.79
N TYR A 204 -0.06 43.74 -0.20
CA TYR A 204 0.15 43.62 1.24
C TYR A 204 1.13 44.68 1.77
N ARG A 205 1.28 44.75 3.10
CA ARG A 205 2.24 45.64 3.76
C ARG A 205 3.65 45.36 3.25
N THR A 206 4.34 46.44 2.89
CA THR A 206 5.71 46.39 2.39
C THR A 206 6.68 46.92 3.44
N LYS A 207 7.95 46.52 3.33
CA LYS A 207 9.02 46.97 4.24
C LYS A 207 9.19 48.49 4.18
N LYS A 208 9.66 49.13 5.27
CA LYS A 208 9.82 50.60 5.34
C LYS A 208 10.62 51.22 4.18
N ASP A 209 11.67 50.54 3.70
CA ASP A 209 12.54 51.01 2.61
C ASP A 209 12.16 50.42 1.25
N SER A 210 10.93 49.91 1.11
CA SER A 210 10.44 49.32 -0.13
C SER A 210 10.07 50.38 -1.18
N LYS A 211 9.93 49.91 -2.41
CA LYS A 211 9.49 50.72 -3.55
C LYS A 211 8.08 51.29 -3.31
N ILE A 212 7.82 52.48 -3.85
CA ILE A 212 6.49 53.09 -3.85
C ILE A 212 5.64 52.40 -4.92
N TYR A 213 4.42 52.04 -4.58
CA TYR A 213 3.45 51.43 -5.51
C TYR A 213 2.33 52.42 -5.81
N LEU A 214 2.04 52.66 -7.08
CA LEU A 214 0.94 53.53 -7.50
C LEU A 214 -0.37 52.71 -7.52
N ASN A 215 -1.46 53.37 -7.14
CA ASN A 215 -2.78 52.79 -7.22
C ASN A 215 -3.25 52.77 -8.69
N ASP A 216 -3.43 51.57 -9.23
CA ASP A 216 -3.82 51.33 -10.60
C ASP A 216 -5.28 50.81 -10.72
N VAL A 217 -6.09 50.94 -9.67
CA VAL A 217 -7.47 50.47 -9.65
C VAL A 217 -8.29 51.16 -10.74
N GLY A 218 -8.79 50.36 -11.69
CA GLY A 218 -9.64 50.76 -12.81
C GLY A 218 -8.91 50.72 -14.16
N ASP A 219 -9.53 50.08 -15.16
CA ASP A 219 -8.93 49.78 -16.47
C ASP A 219 -8.32 51.02 -17.17
N ASN A 220 -8.96 52.19 -17.02
CA ASN A 220 -8.49 53.43 -17.63
C ASN A 220 -7.25 54.01 -16.93
N VAL A 221 -7.09 53.79 -15.62
CA VAL A 221 -5.93 54.28 -14.85
C VAL A 221 -4.70 53.46 -15.18
N ARG A 222 -4.80 52.13 -15.13
CA ARG A 222 -3.69 51.22 -15.46
C ARG A 222 -3.17 51.44 -16.89
N LYS A 223 -4.06 51.58 -17.88
CA LYS A 223 -3.69 51.89 -19.27
C LYS A 223 -2.88 53.18 -19.38
N CYS A 224 -3.29 54.23 -18.67
CA CYS A 224 -2.57 55.51 -18.63
C CYS A 224 -1.17 55.37 -18.03
N LEU A 225 -1.05 54.68 -16.89
CA LEU A 225 0.23 54.44 -16.22
C LEU A 225 1.20 53.66 -17.12
N ILE A 226 0.72 52.62 -17.81
CA ILE A 226 1.51 51.85 -18.77
C ILE A 226 1.96 52.72 -19.95
N LYS A 227 1.05 53.51 -20.55
CA LYS A 227 1.38 54.42 -21.67
C LYS A 227 2.42 55.47 -21.28
N LEU A 228 2.38 55.94 -20.04
CA LEU A 228 3.37 56.86 -19.48
C LEU A 228 4.70 56.17 -19.13
N GLY A 229 4.80 54.84 -19.24
CA GLY A 229 6.03 54.07 -19.04
C GLY A 229 6.32 53.72 -17.58
N VAL A 230 5.29 53.50 -16.76
CA VAL A 230 5.46 52.95 -15.41
C VAL A 230 5.87 51.48 -15.50
N GLN A 231 6.86 51.07 -14.70
CA GLN A 231 7.29 49.68 -14.65
C GLN A 231 6.32 48.83 -13.82
N VAL A 232 5.95 47.66 -14.35
CA VAL A 232 5.21 46.64 -13.61
C VAL A 232 6.20 45.83 -12.79
N ARG A 233 6.04 45.80 -11.46
CA ARG A 233 6.81 44.92 -10.60
C ARG A 233 6.30 43.50 -10.76
N ASP A 234 7.19 42.54 -11.00
CA ASP A 234 6.80 41.14 -11.09
C ASP A 234 6.35 40.58 -9.73
N ALA A 235 5.48 39.58 -9.77
CA ALA A 235 4.89 38.97 -8.59
C ALA A 235 5.93 38.37 -7.62
N TYR A 236 7.03 37.82 -8.16
CA TYR A 236 8.03 37.14 -7.35
C TYR A 236 8.86 38.15 -6.55
N SER A 237 9.40 39.16 -7.22
CA SER A 237 10.20 40.20 -6.56
C SER A 237 9.36 40.97 -5.55
N TYR A 238 8.10 41.30 -5.88
CA TYR A 238 7.19 41.93 -4.91
C TYR A 238 7.03 41.08 -3.65
N THR A 239 6.79 39.77 -3.82
CA THR A 239 6.52 38.84 -2.71
C THR A 239 7.71 38.67 -1.77
N PHE A 240 8.93 38.50 -2.29
CA PHE A 240 10.08 38.13 -1.45
C PHE A 240 11.01 39.30 -1.11
N GLU A 241 11.09 40.31 -1.97
CA GLU A 241 11.96 41.47 -1.75
C GLU A 241 11.22 42.59 -1.02
N ASP A 242 9.97 42.87 -1.40
CA ASP A 242 9.28 44.09 -0.98
C ASP A 242 8.27 43.87 0.16
N VAL A 243 7.54 42.75 0.15
CA VAL A 243 6.53 42.43 1.18
C VAL A 243 7.17 42.08 2.52
N GLU A 244 6.57 42.58 3.60
CA GLU A 244 6.88 42.20 4.98
C GLU A 244 5.94 41.08 5.41
N PHE A 245 6.45 39.85 5.52
CA PHE A 245 5.67 38.72 6.04
C PHE A 245 5.34 38.97 7.52
N PRO A 246 4.05 38.96 7.90
CA PRO A 246 3.67 39.33 9.25
C PRO A 246 3.93 38.17 10.23
N SER A 247 3.86 38.44 11.53
CA SER A 247 3.89 37.41 12.58
C SER A 247 2.51 36.79 12.82
N GLU A 248 1.45 37.60 12.71
CA GLU A 248 0.05 37.22 12.75
C GLU A 248 -0.64 37.69 11.48
N TYR A 249 -1.57 36.90 10.94
CA TYR A 249 -2.24 37.27 9.70
C TYR A 249 -3.52 38.08 9.93
N ASP A 250 -3.80 38.97 8.99
CA ASP A 250 -5.07 39.67 8.84
C ASP A 250 -5.77 39.25 7.53
N LEU A 251 -6.94 39.83 7.27
CA LEU A 251 -7.71 39.52 6.07
C LEU A 251 -6.97 39.93 4.77
N TYR A 252 -6.23 41.04 4.78
CA TYR A 252 -5.46 41.50 3.63
C TYR A 252 -4.32 40.54 3.30
N TYR A 253 -3.68 39.96 4.31
CA TYR A 253 -2.65 38.95 4.12
C TYR A 253 -3.20 37.70 3.42
N VAL A 254 -4.41 37.27 3.79
CA VAL A 254 -5.10 36.15 3.13
C VAL A 254 -5.39 36.45 1.66
N HIS A 255 -5.86 37.68 1.36
CA HIS A 255 -6.09 38.11 -0.03
C HIS A 255 -4.79 38.16 -0.84
N PHE A 256 -3.72 38.70 -0.26
CA PHE A 256 -2.39 38.69 -0.84
C PHE A 256 -1.89 37.27 -1.12
N LEU A 257 -1.96 36.38 -0.13
CA LEU A 257 -1.51 35.00 -0.26
C LEU A 257 -2.26 34.31 -1.41
N ASN A 258 -3.58 34.43 -1.45
CA ASN A 258 -4.39 33.91 -2.56
C ASN A 258 -4.02 34.49 -3.92
N SER A 259 -3.54 35.74 -3.97
CA SER A 259 -3.11 36.35 -5.22
C SER A 259 -1.80 35.76 -5.74
N ILE A 260 -0.90 35.32 -4.84
CA ILE A 260 0.42 34.78 -5.19
C ILE A 260 0.44 33.26 -5.37
N LEU A 261 -0.50 32.53 -4.78
CA LEU A 261 -0.56 31.05 -4.86
C LEU A 261 -0.86 30.50 -6.26
N ARG A 262 -1.24 31.36 -7.21
CA ARG A 262 -1.39 30.98 -8.63
C ARG A 262 -0.05 30.82 -9.37
N TYR A 263 1.05 31.32 -8.79
CA TYR A 263 2.39 31.30 -9.41
C TYR A 263 3.23 30.14 -8.86
N SER A 264 3.53 29.15 -9.69
CA SER A 264 4.19 27.90 -9.28
C SER A 264 5.60 28.10 -8.71
N ASN A 265 6.38 29.03 -9.26
CA ASN A 265 7.70 29.39 -8.76
C ASN A 265 7.62 29.99 -7.35
N ILE A 266 6.64 30.86 -7.08
CA ILE A 266 6.43 31.43 -5.75
C ILE A 266 6.00 30.34 -4.76
N VAL A 267 5.05 29.48 -5.14
CA VAL A 267 4.57 28.38 -4.29
C VAL A 267 5.73 27.48 -3.84
N LYS A 268 6.65 27.15 -4.74
CA LYS A 268 7.83 26.33 -4.44
C LYS A 268 8.69 26.95 -3.32
N ASP A 269 8.95 28.26 -3.40
CA ASP A 269 9.84 28.96 -2.47
C ASP A 269 9.15 29.37 -1.15
N LEU A 270 7.83 29.24 -1.08
CA LEU A 270 7.06 29.34 0.16
C LEU A 270 7.12 28.06 1.01
N LYS A 271 7.54 26.92 0.45
CA LYS A 271 7.51 25.59 1.11
C LYS A 271 8.05 25.60 2.54
N ASP A 272 9.24 26.16 2.72
CA ASP A 272 9.96 26.13 4.01
C ASP A 272 9.67 27.34 4.90
N LYS A 273 8.85 28.28 4.44
CA LYS A 273 8.51 29.51 5.17
C LYS A 273 7.29 29.30 6.07
N PRO A 274 7.34 29.77 7.34
CA PRO A 274 6.18 29.73 8.23
C PRO A 274 5.23 30.89 7.90
N CYS A 275 4.57 30.83 6.75
CA CYS A 275 3.78 31.94 6.20
C CYS A 275 2.31 31.56 5.94
N PHE A 276 1.89 30.34 6.25
CA PHE A 276 0.53 29.87 5.98
C PHE A 276 -0.37 30.01 7.20
N PRO A 277 -1.56 30.61 7.07
CA PRO A 277 -2.46 30.87 8.19
C PRO A 277 -3.11 29.58 8.70
N ALA A 278 -2.93 29.31 9.99
CA ALA A 278 -3.65 28.26 10.70
C ALA A 278 -4.85 28.84 11.46
N TYR A 279 -5.84 28.01 11.80
CA TYR A 279 -7.06 28.47 12.50
C TYR A 279 -6.83 29.11 13.88
N ASN A 280 -5.66 28.90 14.49
CA ASN A 280 -5.29 29.53 15.76
C ASN A 280 -4.62 30.90 15.59
N ARG A 281 -4.81 31.56 14.44
CA ARG A 281 -4.21 32.86 14.05
C ARG A 281 -2.69 32.89 13.89
N LYS A 282 -2.01 31.75 14.08
CA LYS A 282 -0.56 31.64 13.89
C LYS A 282 -0.23 31.26 12.45
N LEU A 283 0.94 31.69 11.99
CA LEU A 283 1.51 31.25 10.73
C LEU A 283 2.37 30.00 10.94
N LYS A 284 2.25 29.03 10.03
CA LYS A 284 3.00 27.77 10.06
C LYS A 284 3.55 27.43 8.69
N LYS A 285 4.49 26.48 8.68
CA LYS A 285 4.92 25.84 7.43
C LYS A 285 3.79 24.99 6.87
N ILE A 286 3.72 24.88 5.56
CA ILE A 286 2.63 24.19 4.89
C ILE A 286 2.59 22.68 5.21
N ASP A 287 3.75 22.05 5.40
CA ASP A 287 3.90 20.63 5.72
C ASP A 287 3.41 20.26 7.13
N GLN A 288 3.20 21.26 7.99
CA GLN A 288 2.62 21.10 9.32
C GLN A 288 1.09 21.17 9.32
N LEU A 289 0.48 21.55 8.19
CA LEU A 289 -0.95 21.83 8.09
C LEU A 289 -1.71 20.72 7.35
N TYR A 290 -2.93 20.49 7.83
CA TYR A 290 -3.90 19.54 7.29
C TYR A 290 -5.12 20.27 6.74
N ASP A 291 -5.81 19.63 5.80
CA ASP A 291 -7.09 20.11 5.28
C ASP A 291 -8.23 19.75 6.23
N ILE A 292 -8.89 20.76 6.79
CA ILE A 292 -10.03 20.60 7.70
C ILE A 292 -11.27 19.99 7.02
N ARG A 293 -11.33 20.04 5.68
CA ARG A 293 -12.44 19.49 4.90
C ARG A 293 -12.32 17.98 4.75
N ASN A 294 -11.14 17.42 5.03
CA ASN A 294 -10.97 15.98 5.14
C ASN A 294 -11.57 15.47 6.46
N SER A 295 -12.57 14.59 6.38
CA SER A 295 -13.29 14.09 7.55
C SER A 295 -12.40 13.37 8.56
N VAL A 296 -11.42 12.59 8.09
CA VAL A 296 -10.49 11.84 8.95
C VAL A 296 -9.60 12.80 9.73
N PHE A 297 -8.98 13.78 9.05
CA PHE A 297 -8.15 14.78 9.73
C PHE A 297 -8.97 15.61 10.71
N LYS A 298 -10.18 16.02 10.34
CA LYS A 298 -11.10 16.77 11.21
C LYS A 298 -11.42 16.02 12.50
N VAL A 299 -11.73 14.72 12.43
CA VAL A 299 -12.00 13.89 13.60
C VAL A 299 -10.74 13.74 14.46
N ILE A 300 -9.60 13.44 13.85
CA ILE A 300 -8.37 13.11 14.59
C ILE A 300 -7.74 14.33 15.26
N PHE A 301 -7.68 15.47 14.57
CA PHE A 301 -7.02 16.70 15.03
C PHE A 301 -8.00 17.76 15.54
N GLY A 302 -9.28 17.44 15.75
CA GLY A 302 -10.34 18.42 16.02
C GLY A 302 -10.08 19.41 17.16
N GLU A 303 -9.42 18.98 18.24
CA GLU A 303 -9.04 19.86 19.37
C GLU A 303 -7.84 20.78 19.07
N SER A 304 -7.08 20.47 18.02
CA SER A 304 -5.85 21.16 17.65
C SER A 304 -6.06 21.99 16.39
N MET A 305 -6.92 23.00 16.47
CA MET A 305 -7.24 23.90 15.35
C MET A 305 -5.99 24.50 14.68
N GLY A 306 -4.90 24.72 15.43
CA GLY A 306 -3.61 25.15 14.88
C GLY A 306 -2.92 24.16 13.94
N MET A 307 -3.46 22.97 13.71
CA MET A 307 -2.98 22.01 12.71
C MET A 307 -3.70 22.13 11.37
N PHE A 308 -4.76 22.95 11.27
CA PHE A 308 -5.51 23.11 10.02
C PHE A 308 -5.17 24.41 9.31
N LEU A 309 -5.04 24.34 7.99
CA LEU A 309 -4.94 25.51 7.13
C LEU A 309 -6.29 26.26 7.11
N HIS A 310 -6.25 27.58 7.19
CA HIS A 310 -7.44 28.41 7.15
C HIS A 310 -8.24 28.22 5.85
N ASN A 311 -9.56 28.09 5.94
CA ASN A 311 -10.43 27.77 4.78
C ASN A 311 -10.43 28.82 3.66
N ASP A 312 -10.06 30.06 3.97
CA ASP A 312 -10.02 31.14 2.96
C ASP A 312 -8.84 31.00 1.98
N ILE A 313 -7.88 30.11 2.27
CA ILE A 313 -6.78 29.82 1.36
C ILE A 313 -7.25 28.95 0.19
N LYS A 314 -7.02 29.45 -1.03
CA LYS A 314 -7.34 28.82 -2.32
C LYS A 314 -6.13 28.04 -2.85
N TYR A 315 -6.30 27.38 -4.01
CA TYR A 315 -5.23 26.66 -4.73
C TYR A 315 -4.59 25.50 -3.96
N LEU A 316 -5.42 24.71 -3.29
CA LEU A 316 -4.95 23.65 -2.39
C LEU A 316 -4.19 22.52 -3.11
N ASP A 317 -4.49 22.28 -4.38
CA ASP A 317 -3.73 21.33 -5.21
C ASP A 317 -2.28 21.79 -5.45
N ALA A 318 -2.06 23.10 -5.61
CA ALA A 318 -0.71 23.66 -5.72
C ALA A 318 0.05 23.51 -4.39
N LEU A 319 -0.65 23.70 -3.26
CA LEU A 319 -0.06 23.50 -1.93
C LEU A 319 0.28 22.04 -1.64
N SER A 320 -0.48 21.08 -2.17
CA SER A 320 -0.15 19.66 -2.05
C SER A 320 1.23 19.33 -2.62
N ASN A 321 1.63 19.99 -3.71
CA ASN A 321 2.94 19.77 -4.34
C ASN A 321 4.11 20.17 -3.44
N ILE A 322 3.88 21.03 -2.43
CA ILE A 322 4.90 21.48 -1.48
C ILE A 322 4.73 20.86 -0.09
N GLY A 323 3.81 19.91 0.09
CA GLY A 323 3.67 19.12 1.32
C GLY A 323 2.39 19.37 2.13
N PHE A 324 1.43 20.15 1.61
CA PHE A 324 0.13 20.29 2.26
C PHE A 324 -0.63 18.96 2.30
N LYS A 325 -1.16 18.61 3.48
CA LYS A 325 -1.82 17.33 3.72
C LYS A 325 -3.33 17.45 3.51
N ASN A 326 -3.76 17.33 2.25
CA ASN A 326 -5.18 17.36 1.88
C ASN A 326 -5.83 15.98 1.73
N LYS A 327 -5.04 14.93 1.54
CA LYS A 327 -5.49 13.54 1.39
C LYS A 327 -4.79 12.65 2.42
N VAL A 328 -5.47 11.56 2.79
CA VAL A 328 -4.90 10.53 3.66
C VAL A 328 -4.15 9.52 2.78
N ASP A 329 -2.86 9.74 2.63
CA ASP A 329 -1.90 8.80 2.05
C ASP A 329 -1.17 8.00 3.15
N GLN A 330 -0.23 7.14 2.77
CA GLN A 330 0.52 6.30 3.71
C GLN A 330 1.23 7.12 4.80
N LYS A 331 1.89 8.22 4.42
CA LYS A 331 2.67 9.06 5.34
C LYS A 331 1.77 9.80 6.34
N THR A 332 0.67 10.37 5.85
CA THR A 332 -0.29 11.10 6.67
C THR A 332 -1.11 10.16 7.54
N PHE A 333 -1.45 8.95 7.07
CA PHE A 333 -2.07 7.90 7.88
C PHE A 333 -1.21 7.53 9.09
N ILE A 334 0.09 7.25 8.87
CA ILE A 334 1.03 6.98 9.97
C ILE A 334 1.13 8.19 10.91
N GLY A 335 1.14 9.41 10.37
CA GLY A 335 1.09 10.63 11.17
C GLY A 335 -0.14 10.73 12.07
N CYS A 336 -1.32 10.35 11.55
CA CYS A 336 -2.57 10.26 12.31
C CYS A 336 -2.50 9.19 13.40
N ALA A 337 -2.02 7.98 13.09
CA ALA A 337 -1.89 6.90 14.07
C ALA A 337 -0.95 7.29 15.23
N LYS A 338 0.21 7.88 14.93
CA LYS A 338 1.16 8.40 15.94
C LYS A 338 0.55 9.50 16.80
N TYR A 339 -0.28 10.36 16.20
CA TYR A 339 -0.95 11.43 16.94
C TYR A 339 -1.99 10.86 17.92
N ILE A 340 -2.79 9.88 17.48
CA ILE A 340 -3.74 9.17 18.36
C ILE A 340 -3.00 8.51 19.53
N GLU A 341 -1.91 7.79 19.28
CA GLU A 341 -1.11 7.17 20.35
C GLU A 341 -0.57 8.22 21.34
N THR A 342 -0.13 9.37 20.84
CA THR A 342 0.34 10.48 21.68
C THR A 342 -0.79 11.05 22.56
N LEU A 343 -2.02 11.09 22.05
CA LEU A 343 -3.19 11.54 22.81
C LEU A 343 -3.59 10.54 23.89
N GLU A 344 -3.53 9.24 23.60
CA GLU A 344 -3.85 8.18 24.57
C GLU A 344 -2.88 8.18 25.77
N LYS A 345 -1.62 8.55 25.56
CA LYS A 345 -0.59 8.64 26.62
C LYS A 345 -0.73 9.87 27.54
N LYS A 346 -1.66 10.79 27.27
CA LYS A 346 -1.88 11.96 28.14
C LYS A 346 -2.51 11.53 29.46
N VAL A 347 -2.25 12.30 30.53
CA VAL A 347 -2.86 12.07 31.86
C VAL A 347 -4.38 12.01 31.78
N ASN A 348 -4.99 12.87 30.96
CA ASN A 348 -6.41 12.86 30.63
C ASN A 348 -6.56 12.78 29.10
N PRO A 349 -6.73 11.58 28.53
CA PRO A 349 -7.00 11.41 27.10
C PRO A 349 -8.34 12.06 26.71
N PRO A 350 -8.50 12.49 25.45
CA PRO A 350 -9.78 12.98 24.95
C PRO A 350 -10.89 11.93 25.11
N SER A 351 -12.08 12.35 25.50
CA SER A 351 -13.22 11.43 25.71
C SER A 351 -13.65 10.69 24.43
N ASP A 352 -13.32 11.25 23.27
CA ASP A 352 -13.59 10.69 21.94
C ASP A 352 -12.43 9.87 21.36
N ILE A 353 -11.37 9.58 22.14
CA ILE A 353 -10.15 8.89 21.64
C ILE A 353 -10.46 7.57 20.92
N ARG A 354 -11.42 6.79 21.46
CA ARG A 354 -11.92 5.56 20.83
C ARG A 354 -12.52 5.82 19.44
N TYR A 355 -13.29 6.90 19.30
CA TYR A 355 -13.92 7.26 18.04
C TYR A 355 -12.89 7.73 17.00
N ARG A 356 -11.81 8.39 17.44
CA ARG A 356 -10.69 8.73 16.55
C ARG A 356 -9.99 7.49 16.01
N GLY A 357 -9.77 6.49 16.88
CA GLY A 357 -9.27 5.17 16.48
C GLY A 357 -10.19 4.48 15.45
N PHE A 358 -11.50 4.45 15.74
CA PHE A 358 -12.54 3.94 14.84
C PHE A 358 -12.48 4.62 13.46
N ALA A 359 -12.46 5.95 13.40
CA ALA A 359 -12.47 6.68 12.15
C ALA A 359 -11.23 6.40 11.28
N LEU A 360 -10.07 6.23 11.92
CA LEU A 360 -8.83 5.92 11.22
C LEU A 360 -8.83 4.48 10.68
N ILE A 361 -9.26 3.50 11.48
CA ILE A 361 -9.28 2.09 11.05
C ILE A 361 -10.36 1.83 9.98
N ASP A 362 -11.53 2.45 10.10
CA ASP A 362 -12.59 2.39 9.09
C ASP A 362 -12.10 2.96 7.75
N TYR A 363 -11.37 4.08 7.77
CA TYR A 363 -10.74 4.62 6.58
C TYR A 363 -9.72 3.65 5.97
N PHE A 364 -8.89 3.01 6.80
CA PHE A 364 -7.91 2.02 6.35
C PHE A 364 -8.59 0.85 5.62
N TYR A 365 -9.62 0.24 6.22
CA TYR A 365 -10.33 -0.89 5.61
C TYR A 365 -11.02 -0.52 4.30
N LYS A 366 -11.60 0.69 4.20
CA LYS A 366 -12.24 1.19 2.98
C LYS A 366 -11.24 1.49 1.86
N ASN A 367 -9.99 1.79 2.21
CA ASN A 367 -8.94 2.20 1.27
C ASN A 367 -7.77 1.21 1.22
N ILE A 368 -8.02 -0.07 1.54
CA ILE A 368 -6.98 -1.11 1.64
C ILE A 368 -6.25 -1.42 0.31
N ASN A 369 -6.81 -0.95 -0.82
CA ASN A 369 -6.20 -1.07 -2.13
C ASN A 369 -5.12 -0.01 -2.39
N THR A 370 -5.27 1.17 -1.78
CA THR A 370 -4.32 2.29 -1.92
C THR A 370 -3.37 2.39 -0.73
N LEU A 371 -3.85 2.12 0.49
CA LEU A 371 -3.04 2.06 1.70
C LEU A 371 -2.53 0.64 1.93
N LYS A 372 -1.22 0.50 2.12
CA LYS A 372 -0.58 -0.79 2.37
C LYS A 372 -0.38 -0.98 3.86
N PHE A 373 -0.57 -2.22 4.32
CA PHE A 373 -0.17 -2.62 5.65
C PHE A 373 1.34 -2.87 5.61
N GLU A 374 2.12 -1.89 6.07
CA GLU A 374 3.58 -1.92 6.02
C GLU A 374 4.17 -2.36 7.36
N GLU A 375 5.38 -2.91 7.30
CA GLU A 375 6.13 -3.33 8.50
C GLU A 375 6.26 -2.16 9.49
N GLY A 376 5.95 -2.43 10.76
CA GLY A 376 5.92 -1.44 11.82
C GLY A 376 4.59 -0.69 11.99
N MET A 377 3.64 -0.78 11.05
CA MET A 377 2.27 -0.30 11.30
C MET A 377 1.58 -1.07 12.44
N GLU A 378 1.98 -2.34 12.63
CA GLU A 378 1.38 -3.25 13.59
C GLU A 378 1.54 -2.79 15.04
N ARG A 379 2.50 -1.90 15.29
CA ARG A 379 2.88 -1.38 16.61
C ARG A 379 2.13 -0.11 17.01
N PHE A 380 1.44 0.55 16.08
CA PHE A 380 0.73 1.79 16.41
C PHE A 380 -0.57 1.48 17.16
N ARG A 381 -0.69 2.04 18.37
CA ARG A 381 -1.92 1.95 19.17
C ARG A 381 -2.98 2.93 18.70
N PHE A 382 -3.81 2.47 17.79
CA PHE A 382 -4.98 3.23 17.33
C PHE A 382 -6.22 2.36 17.11
N VAL A 383 -6.13 1.04 17.27
CA VAL A 383 -7.24 0.13 16.98
C VAL A 383 -8.13 0.00 18.21
N PRO A 384 -9.43 0.30 18.13
CA PRO A 384 -10.34 0.14 19.25
C PRO A 384 -10.46 -1.32 19.72
N ILE A 385 -10.38 -1.52 21.03
CA ILE A 385 -10.55 -2.83 21.67
C ILE A 385 -11.91 -2.93 22.38
N SER A 386 -12.36 -4.17 22.61
CA SER A 386 -13.59 -4.46 23.33
C SER A 386 -13.52 -3.94 24.77
N LYS A 387 -14.58 -3.26 25.20
CA LYS A 387 -14.65 -2.64 26.55
C LYS A 387 -14.81 -3.65 27.68
N ASP A 388 -15.53 -4.74 27.40
CA ASP A 388 -15.81 -5.80 28.35
C ASP A 388 -15.85 -7.11 27.58
N LEU A 389 -15.27 -8.16 28.16
CA LEU A 389 -15.30 -9.52 27.61
C LEU A 389 -16.49 -10.34 28.15
N GLY A 390 -17.23 -9.75 29.10
CA GLY A 390 -18.28 -10.39 29.86
C GLY A 390 -17.70 -11.33 30.93
N LYS A 391 -18.58 -11.78 31.83
CA LYS A 391 -18.24 -12.88 32.75
C LYS A 391 -18.07 -14.18 31.96
N PRO A 392 -17.14 -15.07 32.36
CA PRO A 392 -16.21 -14.95 33.50
C PRO A 392 -14.88 -14.24 33.18
N TYR A 393 -14.62 -13.92 31.92
CA TYR A 393 -13.34 -13.38 31.47
C TYR A 393 -12.94 -12.07 32.17
N ASN A 394 -13.91 -11.19 32.44
CA ASN A 394 -13.67 -9.92 33.12
C ASN A 394 -13.18 -10.04 34.58
N LEU A 395 -13.30 -11.20 35.22
CA LEU A 395 -12.75 -11.46 36.55
C LEU A 395 -11.21 -11.42 36.54
N ASN A 396 -10.61 -11.85 35.43
CA ASN A 396 -9.18 -12.00 35.27
C ASN A 396 -8.62 -11.13 34.12
N TYR A 397 -9.45 -10.30 33.49
CA TYR A 397 -9.09 -9.42 32.38
C TYR A 397 -9.17 -7.95 32.80
N VAL A 398 -8.03 -7.37 33.17
CA VAL A 398 -7.91 -5.95 33.56
C VAL A 398 -7.11 -5.19 32.51
N ARG A 399 -7.80 -4.61 31.53
CA ARG A 399 -7.21 -3.65 30.57
C ARG A 399 -7.83 -2.27 30.81
N THR A 400 -6.99 -1.30 31.12
CA THR A 400 -7.42 0.11 31.33
C THR A 400 -7.41 0.92 30.03
N ASN A 401 -6.75 0.41 28.99
CA ASN A 401 -6.61 1.07 27.70
C ASN A 401 -7.89 0.96 26.86
N THR A 402 -8.06 1.90 25.93
CA THR A 402 -9.21 1.93 25.01
C THR A 402 -8.83 1.56 23.58
N LEU A 403 -7.56 1.76 23.23
CA LEU A 403 -6.97 1.40 21.96
C LEU A 403 -5.78 0.48 22.20
N ASP A 404 -5.48 -0.35 21.21
CA ASP A 404 -4.26 -1.16 21.17
C ASP A 404 -3.72 -1.25 19.74
N CYS A 405 -2.65 -2.00 19.54
CA CYS A 405 -1.97 -2.19 18.26
C CYS A 405 -2.23 -3.57 17.66
N PHE A 406 -1.99 -3.76 16.37
CA PHE A 406 -2.28 -5.04 15.70
C PHE A 406 -1.50 -6.22 16.29
N ASP A 407 -0.26 -5.98 16.76
CA ASP A 407 0.57 -6.99 17.44
C ASP A 407 -0.06 -7.55 18.72
N HIS A 408 -1.01 -6.82 19.34
CA HIS A 408 -1.61 -7.18 20.62
C HIS A 408 -3.13 -7.37 20.55
N ILE A 409 -3.73 -7.36 19.36
CA ILE A 409 -5.16 -7.62 19.19
C ILE A 409 -5.45 -8.94 18.47
N VAL A 410 -6.55 -9.57 18.85
CA VAL A 410 -7.09 -10.76 18.19
C VAL A 410 -8.53 -10.56 17.75
N LEU A 411 -8.90 -11.25 16.67
CA LEU A 411 -10.28 -11.34 16.22
C LEU A 411 -11.14 -12.09 17.25
N SER A 412 -12.41 -11.72 17.35
CA SER A 412 -13.35 -12.32 18.32
C SER A 412 -13.47 -13.85 18.21
N LYS A 413 -13.23 -14.42 17.02
CA LYS A 413 -13.21 -15.89 16.81
C LYS A 413 -12.06 -16.61 17.53
N TYR A 414 -11.01 -15.88 17.92
CA TYR A 414 -9.87 -16.39 18.68
C TYR A 414 -9.93 -16.01 20.17
N LYS A 415 -11.10 -15.54 20.64
CA LYS A 415 -11.31 -15.17 22.05
C LYS A 415 -10.83 -16.26 22.99
N GLU A 416 -11.36 -17.48 22.84
CA GLU A 416 -11.13 -18.60 23.76
C GLU A 416 -9.68 -19.08 23.84
N VAL A 417 -8.81 -18.67 22.90
CA VAL A 417 -7.42 -19.15 22.82
C VAL A 417 -6.37 -18.09 23.15
N ALA A 418 -6.78 -16.83 23.35
CA ALA A 418 -5.83 -15.73 23.53
C ALA A 418 -6.32 -14.59 24.44
N TRP A 419 -7.54 -14.62 24.98
CA TRP A 419 -8.11 -13.48 25.70
C TRP A 419 -7.29 -12.98 26.89
N SER A 420 -6.48 -13.82 27.54
CA SER A 420 -5.65 -13.38 28.68
C SER A 420 -4.36 -12.69 28.24
N GLN A 421 -3.88 -12.97 27.03
CA GLN A 421 -2.62 -12.43 26.50
C GLN A 421 -2.85 -11.26 25.53
N MET A 422 -3.97 -11.29 24.80
CA MET A 422 -4.29 -10.37 23.72
C MET A 422 -5.59 -9.62 24.00
N SER A 423 -5.69 -8.40 23.49
CA SER A 423 -6.93 -7.65 23.52
C SER A 423 -7.86 -8.06 22.39
N LEU A 424 -9.15 -8.17 22.66
CA LEU A 424 -10.12 -8.42 21.59
C LEU A 424 -10.36 -7.13 20.81
N ILE A 425 -10.33 -7.24 19.48
CA ILE A 425 -10.78 -6.18 18.60
C ILE A 425 -12.25 -5.84 18.89
N ALA A 426 -12.59 -4.55 18.89
CA ALA A 426 -13.97 -4.16 19.14
C ALA A 426 -14.91 -4.61 18.01
N GLU A 427 -16.15 -4.92 18.39
CA GLU A 427 -17.18 -5.50 17.50
C GLU A 427 -17.52 -4.61 16.30
N ASP A 428 -17.37 -3.29 16.45
CA ASP A 428 -17.64 -2.28 15.42
C ASP A 428 -16.46 -2.03 14.47
N VAL A 429 -15.29 -2.64 14.71
CA VAL A 429 -14.06 -2.45 13.89
C VAL A 429 -13.46 -3.77 13.41
N VAL A 430 -14.26 -4.84 13.36
CA VAL A 430 -13.83 -6.13 12.82
C VAL A 430 -13.45 -5.97 11.32
N PRO A 431 -12.25 -6.42 10.89
CA PRO A 431 -11.83 -6.36 9.50
C PRO A 431 -12.85 -7.03 8.57
N PRO A 432 -13.32 -6.34 7.52
CA PRO A 432 -14.19 -6.94 6.51
C PRO A 432 -13.50 -8.09 5.76
N LYS A 433 -14.29 -8.96 5.13
CA LYS A 433 -13.79 -10.15 4.40
C LYS A 433 -12.72 -9.81 3.36
N HIS A 434 -12.87 -8.72 2.61
CA HIS A 434 -11.89 -8.33 1.58
C HIS A 434 -10.54 -7.90 2.18
N VAL A 435 -10.53 -7.38 3.42
CA VAL A 435 -9.29 -7.06 4.15
C VAL A 435 -8.61 -8.35 4.59
N LEU A 436 -9.36 -9.31 5.18
CA LEU A 436 -8.82 -10.59 5.63
C LEU A 436 -8.35 -11.49 4.48
N GLN A 437 -8.94 -11.38 3.29
CA GLN A 437 -8.43 -12.07 2.09
C GLN A 437 -7.05 -11.55 1.68
N LYS A 438 -6.81 -10.25 1.86
CA LYS A 438 -5.52 -9.62 1.53
C LYS A 438 -4.47 -9.81 2.63
N TYR A 439 -4.90 -9.80 3.89
CA TYR A 439 -4.05 -10.00 5.06
C TYR A 439 -4.65 -11.08 5.99
N PRO A 440 -4.46 -12.38 5.67
CA PRO A 440 -5.09 -13.48 6.41
C PRO A 440 -4.60 -13.64 7.87
N SER A 441 -3.39 -13.17 8.17
CA SER A 441 -2.81 -13.17 9.51
C SER A 441 -3.32 -12.03 10.40
N LEU A 442 -4.04 -11.04 9.86
CA LEU A 442 -4.45 -9.85 10.61
C LEU A 442 -5.39 -10.24 11.77
N GLY A 443 -4.92 -10.03 13.01
CA GLY A 443 -5.65 -10.39 14.23
C GLY A 443 -5.72 -11.91 14.49
N LYS A 444 -4.86 -12.72 13.85
CA LYS A 444 -4.63 -14.12 14.21
C LYS A 444 -3.50 -14.18 15.25
N PRO A 445 -3.69 -14.87 16.40
CA PRO A 445 -2.64 -14.99 17.39
C PRO A 445 -1.48 -15.87 16.89
N GLU A 446 -0.29 -15.65 17.44
CA GLU A 446 0.86 -16.52 17.25
C GLU A 446 0.80 -17.75 18.18
N ALA A 447 1.46 -18.84 17.79
CA ALA A 447 1.49 -20.07 18.61
C ALA A 447 2.11 -19.83 20.00
N THR A 448 3.14 -18.98 20.06
CA THR A 448 3.78 -18.52 21.30
C THR A 448 2.74 -17.90 22.25
N THR A 449 1.92 -16.98 21.74
CA THR A 449 0.87 -16.30 22.50
C THR A 449 -0.21 -17.28 22.98
N VAL A 450 -0.59 -18.25 22.14
CA VAL A 450 -1.59 -19.27 22.52
C VAL A 450 -1.05 -20.23 23.59
N ILE A 451 0.23 -20.55 23.56
CA ILE A 451 0.87 -21.36 24.61
C ILE A 451 0.99 -20.57 25.92
N GLU A 452 1.35 -19.28 25.87
CA GLU A 452 1.31 -18.42 27.06
C GLU A 452 -0.11 -18.28 27.63
N HIS A 453 -1.12 -18.26 26.75
CA HIS A 453 -2.51 -18.31 27.18
C HIS A 453 -2.82 -19.63 27.90
N LEU A 454 -2.37 -20.78 27.38
CA LEU A 454 -2.52 -22.07 28.02
C LEU A 454 -1.84 -22.13 29.40
N ARG A 455 -0.63 -21.58 29.52
CA ARG A 455 0.08 -21.42 30.80
C ARG A 455 -0.75 -20.60 31.78
N PHE A 456 -1.33 -19.50 31.32
CA PHE A 456 -2.20 -18.67 32.16
C PHE A 456 -3.44 -19.45 32.64
N LEU A 457 -4.10 -20.22 31.76
CA LEU A 457 -5.23 -21.07 32.14
C LEU A 457 -4.82 -22.08 33.22
N TYR A 458 -3.67 -22.73 33.07
CA TYR A 458 -3.18 -23.72 34.03
C TYR A 458 -2.75 -23.11 35.39
N THR A 459 -2.09 -21.95 35.36
CA THR A 459 -1.46 -21.36 36.55
C THR A 459 -2.40 -20.46 37.36
N HIS A 460 -3.29 -19.73 36.69
CA HIS A 460 -4.16 -18.75 37.33
C HIS A 460 -5.61 -19.24 37.39
N ILE A 461 -6.18 -19.62 36.24
CA ILE A 461 -7.61 -19.95 36.18
C ILE A 461 -7.95 -21.30 36.84
N ARG A 462 -7.08 -22.29 36.73
CA ARG A 462 -7.26 -23.60 37.38
C ARG A 462 -7.31 -23.54 38.91
N VAL A 463 -6.75 -22.50 39.52
CA VAL A 463 -6.76 -22.33 40.99
C VAL A 463 -7.73 -21.24 41.46
N ASP A 464 -8.50 -20.68 40.53
CA ASP A 464 -9.50 -19.63 40.81
C ASP A 464 -10.81 -20.27 41.31
N ASP A 465 -11.21 -19.89 42.53
CA ASP A 465 -12.37 -20.46 43.22
C ASP A 465 -13.70 -20.18 42.50
N GLU A 466 -13.88 -18.97 41.93
CA GLU A 466 -15.12 -18.59 41.22
C GLU A 466 -15.20 -19.33 39.87
N TRP A 467 -14.06 -19.49 39.19
CA TRP A 467 -14.01 -20.31 37.97
C TRP A 467 -14.27 -21.78 38.25
N LYS A 468 -13.77 -22.31 39.37
CA LYS A 468 -13.98 -23.69 39.79
C LYS A 468 -15.45 -23.96 40.15
N SER A 469 -16.12 -23.04 40.83
CA SER A 469 -17.52 -23.24 41.26
C SER A 469 -18.52 -22.97 40.14
N ASP A 470 -18.37 -21.86 39.42
CA ASP A 470 -19.44 -21.30 38.59
C ASP A 470 -19.16 -21.44 37.08
N TRP A 471 -17.90 -21.63 36.69
CA TRP A 471 -17.47 -21.55 35.28
C TRP A 471 -16.62 -22.73 34.79
N ALA A 472 -16.69 -23.87 35.48
CA ALA A 472 -15.92 -25.07 35.15
C ALA A 472 -16.08 -25.53 33.69
N GLY A 473 -17.29 -25.43 33.14
CA GLY A 473 -17.56 -25.74 31.73
C GLY A 473 -16.85 -24.80 30.75
N VAL A 474 -16.80 -23.50 31.07
CA VAL A 474 -16.13 -22.48 30.24
C VAL A 474 -14.62 -22.67 30.28
N PHE A 475 -14.04 -22.93 31.45
CA PHE A 475 -12.63 -23.27 31.60
C PHE A 475 -12.23 -24.46 30.71
N LYS A 476 -12.96 -25.58 30.83
CA LYS A 476 -12.73 -26.78 30.01
C LYS A 476 -12.84 -26.49 28.50
N ASN A 477 -13.79 -25.64 28.11
CA ASN A 477 -13.93 -25.21 26.72
C ASN A 477 -12.72 -24.39 26.23
N ASN A 478 -12.21 -23.46 27.03
CA ASN A 478 -11.01 -22.66 26.69
C ASN A 478 -9.81 -23.57 26.44
N VAL A 479 -9.55 -24.52 27.35
CA VAL A 479 -8.43 -25.47 27.23
C VAL A 479 -8.54 -26.30 25.94
N TYR A 480 -9.74 -26.80 25.61
CA TYR A 480 -9.90 -27.60 24.40
C TYR A 480 -9.89 -26.79 23.11
N GLU A 481 -10.40 -25.56 23.10
CA GLU A 481 -10.27 -24.70 21.93
C GLU A 481 -8.80 -24.31 21.69
N VAL A 482 -7.99 -24.17 22.75
CA VAL A 482 -6.53 -24.03 22.60
C VAL A 482 -5.92 -25.26 21.94
N TYR A 483 -6.21 -26.48 22.43
CA TYR A 483 -5.66 -27.70 21.82
C TYR A 483 -6.09 -27.89 20.38
N LYS A 484 -7.36 -27.61 20.08
CA LYS A 484 -7.90 -27.66 18.74
C LYS A 484 -7.24 -26.65 17.80
N TRP A 485 -7.01 -25.43 18.27
CA TRP A 485 -6.32 -24.41 17.49
C TRP A 485 -4.87 -24.81 17.21
N LEU A 486 -4.13 -25.31 18.21
CA LEU A 486 -2.77 -25.78 18.04
C LEU A 486 -2.69 -27.01 17.13
N GLU A 487 -3.66 -27.93 17.22
CA GLU A 487 -3.78 -29.09 16.32
C GLU A 487 -3.95 -28.66 14.86
N ASP A 488 -4.87 -27.72 14.59
CA ASP A 488 -5.12 -27.20 13.25
C ASP A 488 -3.89 -26.45 12.69
N GLU A 489 -3.19 -25.68 13.53
CA GLU A 489 -1.97 -24.98 13.14
C GLU A 489 -0.79 -25.91 12.88
N CYS A 490 -0.56 -26.92 13.74
CA CYS A 490 0.48 -27.92 13.52
C CYS A 490 0.21 -28.73 12.24
N LYS A 491 -1.05 -29.06 11.98
CA LYS A 491 -1.46 -29.78 10.77
C LYS A 491 -1.30 -28.95 9.49
N THR A 492 -1.53 -27.65 9.56
CA THR A 492 -1.52 -26.78 8.37
C THR A 492 -0.15 -26.19 8.06
N ASN A 493 0.60 -25.79 9.10
CA ASN A 493 1.82 -25.00 8.99
C ASN A 493 3.09 -25.74 9.49
N ASP A 494 2.98 -26.99 9.92
CA ASP A 494 4.10 -27.83 10.41
C ASP A 494 4.98 -27.11 11.45
N ILE A 495 4.31 -26.43 12.41
CA ILE A 495 4.96 -25.69 13.49
C ILE A 495 5.58 -26.68 14.47
N ASP A 496 6.79 -26.40 14.94
CA ASP A 496 7.44 -27.12 16.04
C ASP A 496 7.16 -26.42 17.39
N LEU A 497 6.40 -27.08 18.26
CA LEU A 497 6.04 -26.55 19.58
C LEU A 497 7.08 -26.92 20.65
N SER A 498 8.05 -27.79 20.35
CA SER A 498 9.01 -28.31 21.34
C SER A 498 10.00 -27.24 21.84
N GLU A 499 10.23 -26.19 21.06
CA GLU A 499 11.02 -25.02 21.50
C GLU A 499 10.26 -24.13 22.50
N GLN A 500 8.92 -24.19 22.45
CA GLN A 500 8.05 -23.29 23.21
C GLN A 500 7.46 -23.95 24.44
N ILE A 501 7.26 -25.27 24.46
CA ILE A 501 6.72 -26.03 25.59
C ILE A 501 7.85 -26.82 26.24
N TYR A 502 8.17 -26.53 27.50
CA TYR A 502 9.26 -27.24 28.18
C TYR A 502 8.83 -28.66 28.57
N GLU A 503 9.77 -29.60 28.55
CA GLU A 503 9.54 -31.04 28.72
C GLU A 503 8.82 -31.43 30.03
N HIS A 504 8.88 -30.57 31.06
CA HIS A 504 8.30 -30.78 32.39
C HIS A 504 7.04 -29.93 32.67
N GLU A 505 6.60 -29.10 31.72
CA GLU A 505 5.42 -28.26 31.91
C GLU A 505 4.13 -29.09 31.84
N ARG A 506 3.31 -29.00 32.89
CA ARG A 506 2.01 -29.69 33.00
C ARG A 506 0.91 -28.91 32.27
N LEU A 507 0.98 -28.85 30.94
CA LEU A 507 0.02 -28.11 30.11
C LEU A 507 -1.05 -28.99 29.44
N PHE A 508 -0.93 -30.31 29.56
CA PHE A 508 -1.84 -31.24 28.90
C PHE A 508 -2.82 -31.84 29.90
N LEU A 509 -4.09 -31.53 29.74
CA LEU A 509 -5.17 -32.02 30.58
C LEU A 509 -5.57 -33.43 30.13
N ASN A 510 -5.08 -34.45 30.84
CA ASN A 510 -5.18 -35.87 30.51
C ASN A 510 -6.06 -36.62 31.51
N PHE A 511 -7.38 -36.56 31.31
CA PHE A 511 -8.36 -37.15 32.24
C PHE A 511 -9.59 -37.75 31.54
N ASN A 512 -10.24 -38.68 32.25
CA ASN A 512 -11.50 -39.33 31.87
C ASN A 512 -12.72 -38.46 32.23
N LYS A 513 -13.89 -38.72 31.63
CA LYS A 513 -15.08 -37.84 31.76
C LYS A 513 -15.50 -37.49 33.20
N ASP A 514 -15.15 -38.32 34.17
CA ASP A 514 -15.60 -38.23 35.57
C ASP A 514 -14.59 -37.55 36.53
N GLN A 515 -13.41 -37.12 36.05
CA GLN A 515 -12.40 -36.47 36.92
C GLN A 515 -12.50 -34.93 36.85
N ASP A 516 -11.98 -34.24 37.87
CA ASP A 516 -12.03 -32.77 37.99
C ASP A 516 -10.93 -32.10 37.15
N PRO A 517 -11.26 -31.27 36.13
CA PRO A 517 -10.26 -30.56 35.33
C PRO A 517 -9.45 -29.51 36.12
N PHE A 518 -9.87 -29.16 37.35
CA PHE A 518 -9.14 -28.25 38.24
C PHE A 518 -8.11 -28.97 39.11
N ASP A 519 -8.18 -30.30 39.19
CA ASP A 519 -7.21 -31.12 39.92
C ASP A 519 -5.85 -31.10 39.20
N ASP A 520 -4.78 -30.81 39.95
CA ASP A 520 -3.42 -30.70 39.42
C ASP A 520 -2.92 -32.03 38.85
N ASP A 521 -3.33 -33.15 39.44
CA ASP A 521 -2.88 -34.49 39.06
C ASP A 521 -3.41 -34.92 37.68
N ASN A 522 -4.46 -34.25 37.18
CA ASN A 522 -5.00 -34.47 35.85
C ASN A 522 -4.24 -33.69 34.76
N TRP A 523 -3.30 -32.82 35.13
CA TRP A 523 -2.45 -32.07 34.20
C TRP A 523 -1.06 -32.70 34.14
N VAL A 524 -0.65 -33.08 32.94
CA VAL A 524 0.56 -33.87 32.70
C VAL A 524 1.49 -33.18 31.72
N SER A 525 2.76 -33.55 31.76
CA SER A 525 3.78 -33.01 30.87
C SER A 525 3.97 -33.87 29.62
N VAL A 526 4.75 -33.37 28.66
CA VAL A 526 5.13 -34.11 27.45
C VAL A 526 5.78 -35.47 27.80
N LYS A 527 6.58 -35.53 28.88
CA LYS A 527 7.25 -36.78 29.34
C LYS A 527 6.29 -37.86 29.81
N ASP A 528 5.13 -37.42 30.28
CA ASP A 528 4.11 -38.26 30.92
C ASP A 528 3.10 -38.79 29.90
N LEU A 529 3.30 -38.52 28.60
CA LEU A 529 2.43 -38.93 27.51
C LEU A 529 3.20 -39.77 26.49
N ILE A 530 2.53 -40.78 25.94
CA ILE A 530 2.99 -41.54 24.78
C ILE A 530 1.85 -41.63 23.77
N LEU A 531 2.09 -41.19 22.54
CA LEU A 531 1.14 -41.32 21.43
C LEU A 531 0.99 -42.79 21.02
N ASN A 532 -0.25 -43.21 20.76
CA ASN A 532 -0.64 -44.59 20.39
C ASN A 532 -0.36 -45.67 21.44
N SER A 533 -0.30 -45.32 22.73
CA SER A 533 -0.32 -46.30 23.83
C SER A 533 -1.73 -46.81 24.13
N GLU A 534 -1.82 -48.01 24.69
CA GLU A 534 -3.08 -48.67 25.09
C GLU A 534 -3.51 -48.25 26.51
N LYS A 535 -4.80 -48.40 26.84
CA LYS A 535 -5.40 -47.90 28.10
C LYS A 535 -4.73 -48.44 29.37
N ASP A 536 -4.17 -49.64 29.30
CA ASP A 536 -3.52 -50.32 30.42
C ASP A 536 -1.99 -50.08 30.46
N GLU A 537 -1.45 -49.26 29.57
CA GLU A 537 -0.02 -48.93 29.50
C GLU A 537 0.31 -47.63 30.26
N ASP A 538 1.54 -47.54 30.78
CA ASP A 538 2.04 -46.32 31.42
C ASP A 538 2.01 -45.15 30.42
N ARG A 539 1.69 -43.94 30.92
CA ARG A 539 1.66 -42.70 30.13
C ARG A 539 0.63 -42.71 28.99
N TYR A 540 -0.48 -43.41 29.22
CA TYR A 540 -1.64 -43.43 28.34
C TYR A 540 -2.24 -42.04 28.11
N ILE A 541 -2.51 -41.70 26.85
CA ILE A 541 -3.25 -40.49 26.47
C ILE A 541 -4.75 -40.83 26.47
N CYS A 542 -5.54 -40.15 27.29
CA CYS A 542 -6.99 -40.28 27.34
C CYS A 542 -7.67 -39.88 26.01
N LEU A 543 -8.85 -40.44 25.74
CA LEU A 543 -9.64 -40.18 24.52
C LEU A 543 -9.95 -38.70 24.26
N SER A 544 -9.96 -37.88 25.31
CA SER A 544 -10.14 -36.42 25.22
C SER A 544 -8.96 -35.73 24.52
N LEU A 545 -7.74 -36.17 24.82
CA LEU A 545 -6.50 -35.58 24.35
C LEU A 545 -5.97 -36.28 23.07
N GLN A 546 -6.30 -37.56 22.85
CA GLN A 546 -5.98 -38.31 21.61
C GLN A 546 -6.49 -37.66 20.32
N LYS A 547 -7.46 -36.74 20.42
CA LYS A 547 -8.01 -36.00 19.27
C LYS A 547 -7.02 -35.01 18.64
N TYR A 548 -5.91 -34.72 19.31
CA TYR A 548 -4.94 -33.70 18.92
C TYR A 548 -3.53 -34.29 18.68
N PRO A 549 -3.37 -35.29 17.79
CA PRO A 549 -2.12 -36.02 17.62
C PRO A 549 -0.99 -35.18 17.00
N ASN A 550 -1.31 -34.23 16.11
CA ASN A 550 -0.30 -33.40 15.46
C ASN A 550 0.30 -32.39 16.45
N MET A 551 -0.55 -31.77 17.29
CA MET A 551 -0.12 -30.90 18.39
C MET A 551 0.80 -31.66 19.35
N LEU A 552 0.38 -32.84 19.81
CA LEU A 552 1.16 -33.63 20.78
C LEU A 552 2.51 -34.06 20.20
N LYS A 553 2.53 -34.52 18.96
CA LYS A 553 3.77 -34.90 18.26
C LYS A 553 4.71 -33.71 18.11
N SER A 554 4.17 -32.55 17.73
CA SER A 554 4.93 -31.30 17.60
C SER A 554 5.46 -30.79 18.96
N ALA A 555 4.72 -30.97 20.04
CA ALA A 555 5.19 -30.67 21.40
C ALA A 555 6.30 -31.62 21.91
N GLY A 556 6.67 -32.65 21.14
CA GLY A 556 7.73 -33.61 21.48
C GLY A 556 7.25 -34.89 22.16
N VAL A 557 5.94 -35.19 22.15
CA VAL A 557 5.41 -36.44 22.70
C VAL A 557 5.92 -37.62 21.87
N LYS A 558 6.50 -38.61 22.55
CA LYS A 558 7.01 -39.82 21.89
C LYS A 558 5.85 -40.67 21.39
N GLU A 559 6.01 -41.26 20.20
CA GLU A 559 5.01 -42.12 19.58
C GLU A 559 5.46 -43.59 19.61
N VAL A 560 4.53 -44.49 19.95
CA VAL A 560 4.72 -45.93 19.73
C VAL A 560 4.76 -46.17 18.22
N LYS A 561 5.97 -46.27 17.68
CA LYS A 561 6.17 -46.67 16.28
C LYS A 561 6.00 -48.18 16.19
N ARG A 562 4.91 -48.62 15.56
CA ARG A 562 4.77 -50.03 15.20
C ARG A 562 5.86 -50.39 14.19
N PRO A 563 6.60 -51.49 14.37
CA PRO A 563 7.56 -51.93 13.37
C PRO A 563 6.81 -52.18 12.06
N ASP A 564 7.38 -51.69 10.95
CA ASP A 564 6.87 -51.97 9.60
C ASP A 564 7.17 -53.43 9.24
N TYR A 565 6.40 -54.32 9.85
CA TYR A 565 6.49 -55.76 9.69
C TYR A 565 5.19 -56.25 9.06
N LYS A 566 5.23 -56.58 7.77
CA LYS A 566 4.12 -57.21 7.07
C LYS A 566 3.78 -58.55 7.73
N ILE A 567 2.73 -58.57 8.54
CA ILE A 567 2.10 -59.80 9.02
C ILE A 567 1.40 -60.45 7.82
N ASN A 568 1.99 -61.52 7.28
CA ASN A 568 1.38 -62.31 6.23
C ASN A 568 0.23 -63.16 6.81
N VAL A 569 -1.01 -62.68 6.66
CA VAL A 569 -2.21 -63.50 6.89
C VAL A 569 -2.27 -64.57 5.79
N ARG A 570 -2.32 -65.85 6.16
CA ARG A 570 -2.51 -66.93 5.19
C ARG A 570 -3.87 -66.76 4.51
N LEU A 571 -3.87 -66.70 3.18
CA LEU A 571 -5.07 -66.88 2.36
C LEU A 571 -5.82 -68.14 2.81
N HIS A 572 -7.11 -68.01 3.11
CA HIS A 572 -8.03 -69.14 3.21
C HIS A 572 -8.34 -69.61 1.78
N ASN A 573 -7.43 -70.40 1.21
CA ASN A 573 -7.53 -70.93 -0.14
C ASN A 573 -8.13 -72.35 -0.08
N GLN A 574 -9.36 -72.52 -0.57
CA GLN A 574 -10.03 -73.82 -0.72
C GLN A 574 -9.19 -74.85 -1.49
N SER A 575 -8.13 -74.43 -2.22
CA SER A 575 -7.17 -75.32 -2.88
C SER A 575 -6.46 -76.29 -1.93
N ASN A 576 -6.17 -75.91 -0.69
CA ASN A 576 -5.49 -76.80 0.27
C ASN A 576 -6.42 -77.85 0.89
N ILE A 577 -7.71 -77.53 1.04
CA ILE A 577 -8.73 -78.47 1.54
C ILE A 577 -9.00 -79.55 0.48
N ILE A 578 -9.08 -79.16 -0.80
CA ILE A 578 -9.23 -80.10 -1.92
C ILE A 578 -7.95 -80.93 -2.10
N GLY A 579 -6.76 -80.32 -1.98
CA GLY A 579 -5.48 -81.02 -2.09
C GLY A 579 -5.38 -82.21 -1.13
N LYS A 580 -5.51 -81.98 0.19
CA LYS A 580 -5.36 -83.05 1.17
C LYS A 580 -6.43 -84.15 1.02
N ALA A 581 -7.68 -83.78 0.79
CA ALA A 581 -8.78 -84.75 0.64
C ALA A 581 -8.62 -85.62 -0.62
N VAL A 582 -8.16 -85.04 -1.75
CA VAL A 582 -7.86 -85.80 -2.98
C VAL A 582 -6.64 -86.70 -2.80
N PHE A 583 -5.61 -86.23 -2.09
CA PHE A 583 -4.44 -87.04 -1.74
C PHE A 583 -4.82 -88.27 -0.88
N ASP A 584 -5.60 -88.06 0.17
CA ASP A 584 -6.01 -89.15 1.08
C ASP A 584 -6.91 -90.17 0.35
N LEU A 585 -7.79 -89.73 -0.58
CA LEU A 585 -8.69 -90.61 -1.35
C LEU A 585 -7.99 -91.44 -2.44
N LEU A 586 -6.99 -90.88 -3.13
CA LEU A 586 -6.36 -91.52 -4.29
C LEU A 586 -5.09 -92.31 -3.93
N PHE A 587 -4.47 -92.07 -2.77
CA PHE A 587 -3.36 -92.90 -2.27
C PHE A 587 -3.80 -94.06 -1.38
N ASP A 588 -5.09 -94.19 -1.09
CA ASP A 588 -5.64 -95.39 -0.49
C ASP A 588 -5.52 -96.57 -1.49
N HIS A 589 -4.86 -97.64 -1.05
CA HIS A 589 -4.63 -98.85 -1.83
C HIS A 589 -5.94 -99.57 -2.22
N GLU A 590 -7.03 -99.30 -1.51
CA GLU A 590 -8.38 -99.85 -1.78
C GLU A 590 -9.27 -98.90 -2.59
N SER A 591 -8.77 -97.73 -3.00
CA SER A 591 -9.55 -96.77 -3.79
C SER A 591 -9.98 -97.37 -5.12
N SER A 592 -11.29 -97.46 -5.35
CA SER A 592 -11.89 -97.91 -6.61
C SER A 592 -11.62 -96.96 -7.79
N LEU A 593 -11.06 -95.79 -7.50
CA LEU A 593 -10.67 -94.78 -8.48
C LEU A 593 -9.28 -95.03 -9.08
N ASN A 594 -8.49 -95.96 -8.53
CA ASN A 594 -7.18 -96.31 -9.08
C ASN A 594 -7.31 -97.45 -10.11
N ASP A 595 -7.11 -97.10 -11.38
CA ASP A 595 -7.32 -97.94 -12.56
C ASP A 595 -6.01 -98.33 -13.28
N ILE A 596 -4.86 -97.92 -12.74
CA ILE A 596 -3.53 -98.31 -13.22
C ILE A 596 -2.78 -99.03 -12.09
N ILE A 597 -2.05 -100.10 -12.42
CA ILE A 597 -1.23 -100.83 -11.47
C ILE A 597 0.21 -100.85 -11.98
N PHE A 598 1.11 -100.19 -11.26
CA PHE A 598 2.54 -100.34 -11.47
C PHE A 598 3.05 -101.54 -10.69
N ILE A 599 3.64 -102.51 -11.38
CA ILE A 599 4.31 -103.66 -10.77
C ILE A 599 5.79 -103.30 -10.65
N VAL A 600 6.23 -102.91 -9.46
CA VAL A 600 7.60 -102.47 -9.19
C VAL A 600 8.29 -103.48 -8.30
N ASN A 601 9.26 -104.23 -8.83
CA ASN A 601 9.95 -105.33 -8.13
C ASN A 601 8.97 -106.21 -7.32
N GLU A 602 7.97 -106.78 -8.02
CA GLU A 602 6.90 -107.64 -7.48
C GLU A 602 5.83 -106.94 -6.59
N GLU A 603 6.01 -105.67 -6.24
CA GLU A 603 5.01 -104.90 -5.49
C GLU A 603 4.01 -104.19 -6.41
N LYS A 604 2.70 -104.39 -6.17
CA LYS A 604 1.62 -103.72 -6.92
C LYS A 604 1.29 -102.36 -6.31
N ILE A 605 1.61 -101.29 -7.03
CA ILE A 605 1.30 -99.90 -6.67
C ILE A 605 0.20 -99.38 -7.58
N LYS A 606 -1.01 -99.18 -7.03
CA LYS A 606 -2.14 -98.64 -7.78
C LYS A 606 -2.04 -97.12 -7.93
N ALA A 607 -2.51 -96.59 -9.06
CA ALA A 607 -2.54 -95.17 -9.41
C ALA A 607 -3.77 -94.84 -10.27
N ASN A 608 -4.08 -93.55 -10.42
CA ASN A 608 -5.21 -93.03 -11.15
C ASN A 608 -4.74 -92.46 -12.50
N ARG A 609 -5.29 -93.00 -13.60
CA ARG A 609 -4.99 -92.61 -14.98
C ARG A 609 -5.19 -91.12 -15.23
N TYR A 610 -6.30 -90.56 -14.75
CA TYR A 610 -6.64 -89.16 -15.02
C TYR A 610 -5.67 -88.18 -14.34
N MET A 611 -5.22 -88.49 -13.12
CA MET A 611 -4.19 -87.68 -12.45
C MET A 611 -2.84 -87.75 -13.15
N LEU A 612 -2.46 -88.92 -13.67
CA LEU A 612 -1.25 -89.07 -14.47
C LEU A 612 -1.34 -88.31 -15.80
N VAL A 613 -2.47 -88.41 -16.49
CA VAL A 613 -2.77 -87.65 -17.73
C VAL A 613 -2.75 -86.14 -17.50
N ALA A 614 -3.28 -85.67 -16.37
CA ALA A 614 -3.30 -84.25 -16.03
C ALA A 614 -1.90 -83.70 -15.71
N SER A 615 -1.03 -84.54 -15.14
CA SER A 615 0.28 -84.12 -14.61
C SER A 615 1.43 -84.18 -15.62
N SER A 616 1.32 -84.98 -16.68
CA SER A 616 2.37 -85.09 -17.71
C SER A 616 1.82 -85.37 -19.09
N GLU A 617 2.40 -84.71 -20.10
CA GLU A 617 2.07 -84.91 -21.51
C GLU A 617 2.41 -86.34 -21.98
N PHE A 618 3.46 -86.96 -21.42
CA PHE A 618 3.79 -88.36 -21.69
C PHE A 618 2.64 -89.29 -21.32
N PHE A 619 2.09 -89.14 -20.11
CA PHE A 619 0.98 -89.98 -19.65
C PHE A 619 -0.32 -89.63 -20.36
N ARG A 620 -0.52 -88.37 -20.76
CA ARG A 620 -1.60 -87.97 -21.65
C ARG A 620 -1.52 -88.78 -22.95
N GLN A 621 -0.41 -88.73 -23.66
CA GLN A 621 -0.24 -89.48 -24.91
C GLN A 621 -0.36 -90.99 -24.71
N LYS A 622 0.26 -91.54 -23.65
CA LYS A 622 0.26 -92.97 -23.36
C LYS A 622 -1.13 -93.53 -23.02
N PHE A 623 -1.98 -92.74 -22.36
CA PHE A 623 -3.29 -93.20 -21.87
C PHE A 623 -4.49 -92.62 -22.61
N SER A 624 -4.31 -91.62 -23.49
CA SER A 624 -5.38 -91.01 -24.28
C SER A 624 -6.09 -91.97 -25.24
N SER A 625 -5.46 -93.11 -25.59
CA SER A 625 -6.02 -94.13 -26.49
C SER A 625 -6.12 -95.52 -25.87
N ALA A 626 -6.02 -95.65 -24.55
CA ALA A 626 -6.05 -96.94 -23.86
C ALA A 626 -7.49 -97.38 -23.52
N ASP A 627 -7.79 -98.67 -23.72
CA ASP A 627 -9.10 -99.29 -23.40
C ASP A 627 -9.51 -99.07 -21.92
N PRO A 628 -10.81 -99.14 -21.56
CA PRO A 628 -11.31 -98.83 -20.21
C PRO A 628 -10.87 -99.81 -19.11
N GLY A 629 -10.12 -100.87 -19.45
CA GLY A 629 -9.67 -101.88 -18.51
C GLY A 629 -8.46 -101.44 -17.65
N PRO A 630 -8.18 -102.16 -16.55
CA PRO A 630 -7.01 -101.89 -15.72
C PRO A 630 -5.71 -102.10 -16.50
N ILE A 631 -4.81 -101.12 -16.43
CA ILE A 631 -3.51 -101.17 -17.12
C ILE A 631 -2.43 -101.59 -16.12
N GLU A 632 -1.76 -102.71 -16.36
CA GLU A 632 -0.59 -103.12 -15.59
C GLU A 632 0.70 -102.68 -16.29
N ILE A 633 1.60 -101.99 -15.57
CA ILE A 633 2.89 -101.52 -16.08
C ILE A 633 4.00 -102.07 -15.19
N THR A 634 4.86 -102.92 -15.74
CA THR A 634 6.01 -103.46 -15.01
C THR A 634 7.20 -102.52 -15.08
N ILE A 635 7.77 -102.17 -13.93
CA ILE A 635 8.99 -101.36 -13.79
C ILE A 635 10.02 -102.19 -13.04
N ASN A 636 11.15 -102.46 -13.70
CA ASN A 636 12.30 -103.14 -13.12
C ASN A 636 13.35 -102.12 -12.66
N ASP A 637 14.25 -102.51 -11.76
CA ASP A 637 15.41 -101.72 -11.30
C ASP A 637 15.06 -100.37 -10.66
N ILE A 638 13.87 -100.27 -10.06
CA ILE A 638 13.39 -99.13 -9.29
C ILE A 638 12.85 -99.62 -7.95
N ARG A 639 13.13 -98.91 -6.85
CA ARG A 639 12.55 -99.26 -5.56
C ARG A 639 11.08 -98.82 -5.47
N PRO A 640 10.17 -99.62 -4.89
CA PRO A 640 8.75 -99.29 -4.82
C PRO A 640 8.46 -97.94 -4.15
N ASN A 641 9.22 -97.58 -3.11
CA ASN A 641 9.09 -96.29 -2.43
C ASN A 641 9.44 -95.09 -3.32
N SER A 642 10.35 -95.26 -4.27
CA SER A 642 10.67 -94.22 -5.26
C SER A 642 9.48 -93.99 -6.20
N MET A 643 8.78 -95.05 -6.60
CA MET A 643 7.55 -94.94 -7.39
C MET A 643 6.42 -94.24 -6.61
N ARG A 644 6.25 -94.54 -5.31
CA ARG A 644 5.26 -93.86 -4.46
C ARG A 644 5.54 -92.36 -4.34
N ILE A 645 6.80 -91.97 -4.18
CA ILE A 645 7.22 -90.57 -4.12
C ILE A 645 6.93 -89.87 -5.46
N LEU A 646 7.23 -90.52 -6.59
CA LEU A 646 6.91 -90.00 -7.91
C LEU A 646 5.41 -89.74 -8.06
N LEU A 647 4.55 -90.71 -7.71
CA LEU A 647 3.11 -90.54 -7.82
C LEU A 647 2.61 -89.37 -6.97
N ARG A 648 3.12 -89.24 -5.73
CA ARG A 648 2.78 -88.11 -4.85
C ARG A 648 3.13 -86.78 -5.48
N TYR A 649 4.32 -86.70 -6.07
CA TYR A 649 4.78 -85.53 -6.80
C TYR A 649 3.88 -85.20 -7.99
N LEU A 650 3.53 -86.19 -8.82
CA LEU A 650 2.63 -86.01 -9.97
C LEU A 650 1.23 -85.55 -9.57
N TYR A 651 0.76 -85.91 -8.37
CA TYR A 651 -0.56 -85.46 -7.89
C TYR A 651 -0.51 -84.04 -7.31
N GLY A 652 0.65 -83.37 -7.35
CA GLY A 652 0.85 -81.99 -6.91
C GLY A 652 1.43 -81.85 -5.49
N GLN A 653 1.93 -82.92 -4.88
CA GLN A 653 2.60 -82.83 -3.58
C GLN A 653 4.02 -82.30 -3.80
N ASP A 654 4.45 -81.40 -2.92
CA ASP A 654 5.84 -81.00 -2.88
C ASP A 654 6.76 -82.23 -2.69
N ILE A 655 7.78 -82.34 -3.54
CA ILE A 655 8.67 -83.50 -3.57
C ILE A 655 9.43 -83.69 -2.25
N ASP A 656 9.85 -82.63 -1.58
CA ASP A 656 10.55 -82.74 -0.29
C ASP A 656 9.58 -83.20 0.82
N VAL A 657 8.30 -82.84 0.73
CA VAL A 657 7.24 -83.39 1.60
C VAL A 657 7.00 -84.88 1.31
N ALA A 658 6.92 -85.28 0.04
CA ALA A 658 6.75 -86.68 -0.34
C ALA A 658 7.92 -87.56 0.14
N ILE A 659 9.16 -87.09 0.01
CA ILE A 659 10.36 -87.81 0.49
C ILE A 659 10.34 -87.99 2.01
N ARG A 660 9.98 -86.93 2.76
CA ARG A 660 9.89 -86.98 4.22
C ARG A 660 8.82 -87.94 4.72
N SER A 661 7.74 -88.12 3.96
CA SER A 661 6.63 -89.00 4.35
C SER A 661 7.02 -90.49 4.47
N LEU A 662 8.15 -90.89 3.88
CA LEU A 662 8.68 -92.25 3.96
C LEU A 662 9.84 -92.39 4.96
N SER A 663 10.06 -91.40 5.83
CA SER A 663 11.11 -91.39 6.86
C SER A 663 12.52 -91.66 6.31
N ILE A 664 12.80 -91.24 5.08
CA ILE A 664 14.12 -91.37 4.44
C ILE A 664 15.00 -90.23 4.94
N HIS A 665 15.82 -90.51 5.95
CA HIS A 665 16.62 -89.48 6.63
C HIS A 665 18.12 -89.53 6.29
N ASP A 666 18.67 -90.71 5.99
CA ASP A 666 20.09 -90.88 5.69
C ASP A 666 20.43 -90.53 4.23
N ASP A 667 21.63 -90.02 4.02
CA ASP A 667 22.06 -89.49 2.72
C ASP A 667 22.31 -90.59 1.67
N THR A 668 22.60 -91.83 2.10
CA THR A 668 22.77 -92.98 1.19
C THR A 668 21.44 -93.36 0.57
N SER A 669 20.37 -93.45 1.39
CA SER A 669 19.03 -93.74 0.94
C SER A 669 18.46 -92.64 0.04
N LYS A 670 18.73 -91.36 0.36
CA LYS A 670 18.37 -90.21 -0.50
C LYS A 670 19.10 -90.26 -1.84
N PHE A 671 20.40 -90.55 -1.83
CA PHE A 671 21.19 -90.66 -3.04
C PHE A 671 20.65 -91.75 -3.98
N ALA A 672 20.38 -92.94 -3.44
CA ALA A 672 19.75 -94.00 -4.21
C ALA A 672 18.35 -93.57 -4.71
N LEU A 673 17.57 -92.83 -3.90
CA LEU A 673 16.24 -92.35 -4.28
C LEU A 673 16.30 -91.35 -5.44
N TYR A 674 17.23 -90.41 -5.40
CA TYR A 674 17.42 -89.45 -6.49
C TYR A 674 17.82 -90.17 -7.79
N LYS A 675 18.62 -91.24 -7.70
CA LYS A 675 18.93 -92.11 -8.84
C LYS A 675 17.71 -92.82 -9.42
N ASP A 676 16.81 -93.32 -8.58
CA ASP A 676 15.59 -93.96 -9.06
C ASP A 676 14.61 -92.94 -9.66
N LEU A 677 14.48 -91.77 -9.04
CA LEU A 677 13.59 -90.71 -9.52
C LEU A 677 14.06 -90.10 -10.84
N ILE A 678 15.37 -89.93 -11.05
CA ILE A 678 15.87 -89.44 -12.35
C ILE A 678 15.68 -90.47 -13.46
N LYS A 679 15.85 -91.77 -13.17
CA LYS A 679 15.52 -92.85 -14.11
C LYS A 679 14.04 -92.79 -14.51
N LEU A 680 13.15 -92.72 -13.52
CA LEU A 680 11.71 -92.61 -13.75
C LEU A 680 11.35 -91.33 -14.51
N ALA A 681 11.96 -90.20 -14.16
CA ALA A 681 11.74 -88.94 -14.83
C ALA A 681 12.16 -89.00 -16.30
N ASN A 682 13.24 -89.72 -16.62
CA ASN A 682 13.65 -89.93 -18.00
C ASN A 682 12.71 -90.88 -18.75
N SER A 683 12.29 -92.00 -18.13
CA SER A 683 11.37 -92.97 -18.71
C SER A 683 9.97 -92.42 -18.99
N TYR A 684 9.55 -91.39 -18.24
CA TYR A 684 8.24 -90.76 -18.35
C TYR A 684 8.31 -89.31 -18.84
N GLU A 685 9.47 -88.92 -19.38
CA GLU A 685 9.72 -87.60 -19.99
C GLU A 685 9.32 -86.40 -19.08
N LEU A 686 9.54 -86.56 -17.77
CA LEU A 686 9.23 -85.56 -16.75
C LEU A 686 10.38 -84.56 -16.62
N VAL A 687 10.45 -83.61 -17.55
CA VAL A 687 11.53 -82.61 -17.67
C VAL A 687 11.85 -81.95 -16.33
N HIS A 688 10.85 -81.35 -15.67
CA HIS A 688 11.10 -80.63 -14.41
C HIS A 688 11.60 -81.54 -13.27
N LEU A 689 11.06 -82.76 -13.13
CA LEU A 689 11.54 -83.68 -12.10
C LEU A 689 12.97 -84.14 -12.40
N LYS A 690 13.29 -84.36 -13.67
CA LYS A 690 14.63 -84.70 -14.12
C LYS A 690 15.62 -83.60 -13.74
N GLU A 691 15.36 -82.35 -14.11
CA GLU A 691 16.19 -81.20 -13.76
C GLU A 691 16.37 -81.05 -12.25
N LEU A 692 15.29 -81.24 -11.49
CA LEU A 692 15.35 -81.20 -10.04
C LEU A 692 16.26 -82.29 -9.47
N MET A 693 16.19 -83.53 -9.99
CA MET A 693 17.06 -84.62 -9.54
C MET A 693 18.50 -84.40 -9.99
N GLU A 694 18.75 -83.83 -11.17
CA GLU A 694 20.08 -83.40 -11.62
C GLU A 694 20.71 -82.39 -10.65
N LEU A 695 19.93 -81.38 -10.21
CA LEU A 695 20.36 -80.41 -9.20
C LEU A 695 20.65 -81.07 -7.84
N ARG A 696 19.84 -82.05 -7.40
CA ARG A 696 20.04 -82.71 -6.10
C ARG A 696 21.25 -83.65 -6.14
N LEU A 697 21.44 -84.36 -7.25
CA LEU A 697 22.59 -85.24 -7.46
C LEU A 697 23.89 -84.44 -7.62
N SER A 698 23.87 -83.26 -8.25
CA SER A 698 25.08 -82.43 -8.38
C SER A 698 25.67 -82.03 -7.03
N ARG A 699 24.82 -81.80 -6.02
CA ARG A 699 25.23 -81.51 -4.64
C ARG A 699 25.87 -82.70 -3.92
N THR A 700 25.75 -83.90 -4.46
CA THR A 700 26.36 -85.13 -3.90
C THR A 700 27.68 -85.50 -4.59
N ILE A 701 28.12 -84.70 -5.57
CA ILE A 701 29.36 -84.94 -6.29
C ILE A 701 30.56 -84.59 -5.42
N THR A 702 31.51 -85.52 -5.41
CA THR A 702 32.81 -85.41 -4.75
C THR A 702 33.89 -85.85 -5.74
N ARG A 703 35.15 -85.53 -5.46
CA ARG A 703 36.28 -85.98 -6.31
C ARG A 703 36.33 -87.50 -6.49
N SER A 704 35.93 -88.26 -5.48
CA SER A 704 35.97 -89.72 -5.53
C SER A 704 34.82 -90.35 -6.32
N ASN A 705 33.71 -89.64 -6.56
CA ASN A 705 32.55 -90.18 -7.26
C ASN A 705 32.21 -89.48 -8.59
N VAL A 706 32.88 -88.36 -8.93
CA VAL A 706 32.52 -87.52 -10.08
C VAL A 706 32.55 -88.28 -11.40
N GLU A 707 33.52 -89.17 -11.64
CA GLU A 707 33.57 -89.93 -12.90
C GLU A 707 32.46 -90.97 -13.01
N ASN A 708 32.15 -91.64 -11.92
CA ASN A 708 31.01 -92.55 -11.87
C ASN A 708 29.69 -91.79 -12.03
N MET A 709 29.60 -90.57 -11.50
CA MET A 709 28.42 -89.72 -11.65
C MET A 709 28.29 -89.17 -13.08
N LYS A 710 29.40 -88.83 -13.72
CA LYS A 710 29.43 -88.43 -15.14
C LYS A 710 28.93 -89.55 -16.04
N GLN A 711 29.48 -90.76 -15.90
CA GLN A 711 29.02 -91.93 -16.66
C GLN A 711 27.53 -92.23 -16.39
N PHE A 712 27.10 -92.10 -15.14
CA PHE A 712 25.69 -92.25 -14.79
C PHE A 712 24.80 -91.21 -15.47
N ALA A 713 25.24 -89.95 -15.51
CA ALA A 713 24.52 -88.86 -16.16
C ALA A 713 24.46 -89.04 -17.69
N GLU A 714 25.56 -89.50 -18.31
CA GLU A 714 25.62 -89.83 -19.74
C GLU A 714 24.63 -90.95 -20.11
N ASN A 715 24.64 -92.05 -19.35
CA ASN A 715 23.77 -93.20 -19.61
C ASN A 715 22.27 -92.87 -19.47
N LEU A 716 21.91 -91.87 -18.67
CA LEU A 716 20.53 -91.44 -18.46
C LEU A 716 20.16 -90.17 -19.23
N GLY A 717 21.04 -89.65 -20.08
CA GLY A 717 20.82 -88.41 -20.83
C GLY A 717 20.56 -87.20 -19.92
N ALA A 718 21.11 -87.20 -18.70
CA ALA A 718 21.00 -86.12 -17.71
C ALA A 718 22.05 -85.04 -18.03
N ASN A 719 21.73 -84.18 -19.01
CA ASN A 719 22.70 -83.31 -19.65
C ASN A 719 23.28 -82.23 -18.72
N GLN A 720 22.47 -81.67 -17.80
CA GLN A 720 22.94 -80.63 -16.87
C GLN A 720 23.86 -81.24 -15.81
N LEU A 721 23.53 -82.44 -15.31
CA LEU A 721 24.38 -83.16 -14.37
C LEU A 721 25.69 -83.61 -15.02
N LYS A 722 25.62 -84.06 -16.28
CA LYS A 722 26.82 -84.38 -17.07
C LYS A 722 27.71 -83.16 -17.23
N GLU A 723 27.16 -82.04 -17.70
CA GLU A 723 27.90 -80.80 -17.89
C GLU A 723 28.48 -80.28 -16.57
N PHE A 724 27.73 -80.41 -15.47
CA PHE A 724 28.24 -80.12 -14.14
C PHE A 724 29.43 -81.02 -13.77
N CYS A 725 29.36 -82.33 -14.02
CA CYS A 725 30.49 -83.23 -13.81
C CYS A 725 31.70 -82.85 -14.68
N ASP A 726 31.50 -82.54 -15.96
CA ASP A 726 32.55 -82.11 -16.89
C ASP A 726 33.25 -80.85 -16.37
N LEU A 727 32.49 -79.83 -15.97
CA LEU A 727 33.02 -78.61 -15.38
C LEU A 727 33.73 -78.87 -14.05
N TYR A 728 33.19 -79.77 -13.22
CA TYR A 728 33.83 -80.15 -11.95
C TYR A 728 35.18 -80.84 -12.19
N ILE A 729 35.28 -81.75 -13.17
CA ILE A 729 36.52 -82.42 -13.55
C ILE A 729 37.54 -81.39 -14.09
N ILE A 730 37.12 -80.50 -15.01
CA ILE A 730 37.99 -79.44 -15.56
C ILE A 730 38.50 -78.52 -14.46
N ALA A 731 37.62 -78.03 -13.59
CA ALA A 731 37.97 -77.08 -12.53
C ALA A 731 38.90 -77.69 -11.47
N ASN A 732 38.87 -79.03 -11.30
CA ASN A 732 39.69 -79.75 -10.33
C ASN A 732 40.81 -80.58 -10.98
N ASN A 733 41.14 -80.36 -12.27
CA ASN A 733 42.11 -81.18 -13.02
C ASN A 733 43.57 -81.10 -12.48
N ASN A 734 43.86 -80.14 -11.60
CA ASN A 734 45.18 -79.91 -10.98
C ASN A 734 45.25 -80.39 -9.53
N LEU A 735 44.27 -81.17 -9.08
CA LEU A 735 44.05 -81.63 -7.70
C LEU A 735 43.75 -83.12 -7.69
#